data_AF-E9RS42-F1
#
_entry.id   AF-E9RS42-F1
#
_cell.length_a   1.000
_cell.length_b   1.000
_cell.length_c   1.000
_cell.angle_alpha   90.00
_cell.angle_beta   90.00
_cell.angle_gamma   90.00
#
_symmetry.space_group_name_H-M   'P 1'
#
loop_
_entity.id
_entity.type
_entity.pdbx_description
1 polymer ?
#
loop_
_entity_poly.entity_id
_entity_poly.type
_entity_poly.pdbx_seq_one_letter_code
_entity_poly.pdbx_strand_id
1 'polypeptide(L)'
;MQGKKKLIAFLAFAMYFLTGAACIVVGSSLPHLVKLYNMDLEKVVLLGSAYAMGRLSTVYFTGRMVEKFGPMKVLAGGVLMVTAFLFGIPTIVNYYAGMCFAFLGGVGMGAQDTVCPLLLSMVAKENYAGSLSAGQALFGLGSFATPFLVGILLSNSLPFYYAYYILLIVPVVILILIPFVKLDEKENSQAQEENVKPLYVKRSSVAYIAIFVVCAAYSAVVNTLGLYISSFAEGIGISPAISAFMLTVYNIGCVCGSFLFVVVLKKVSVQLVLLGNFVLSGVALLISMMVNRVETYFICFFVAGFFLGVLFSVIVTIATRIGYKRISVASSLVATASGASDIFTPIVTGIVVSALGIHVSIGYAILMIAISILATVVLWINTTEKKRWMSRKDIERGELKMAIQSKDVINKNGQQYHICCAKGDVGRYVLLPGDPFRTDIIAKHLEDAKLVAHNREHKTWTGTLNGVKVSVTSTGMGCPSAAIAIEELIHCGADTFIRVGTCGRVCPESYDESLEGVIITGAVRDEGTTIHYVPIEYPAMADRYVTDALAKACAKKGYKFAEGIAQSKDAFYGQHDPDSMPNSGRLHQRWTAWEKSRVMASEMETAALFIVSSIRGARAGAIMAYGSMNDHTIEIACDAIKILIENDKENE
;
A
#
# COMPACT_ATOMS: atom_id res chain seq x y z
N MET A 1 -9.38 -2.90 -18.46
CA MET A 1 -8.62 -3.18 -17.21
C MET A 1 -8.25 -4.64 -16.99
N GLN A 2 -9.14 -5.62 -17.24
CA GLN A 2 -8.88 -7.04 -16.90
C GLN A 2 -7.79 -7.72 -17.75
N GLY A 3 -7.66 -7.38 -19.04
CA GLY A 3 -6.60 -7.91 -19.92
C GLY A 3 -5.19 -7.49 -19.49
N LYS A 4 -5.00 -6.24 -19.02
CA LYS A 4 -3.70 -5.74 -18.53
C LYS A 4 -3.22 -6.48 -17.28
N LYS A 5 -4.12 -6.76 -16.32
CA LYS A 5 -3.78 -7.50 -15.10
C LYS A 5 -3.33 -8.94 -15.39
N LYS A 6 -3.95 -9.61 -16.37
CA LYS A 6 -3.53 -10.95 -16.81
C LYS A 6 -2.13 -10.93 -17.41
N LEU A 7 -1.81 -9.91 -18.20
CA LEU A 7 -0.49 -9.77 -18.81
C LEU A 7 0.62 -9.53 -17.77
N ILE A 8 0.37 -8.66 -16.78
CA ILE A 8 1.33 -8.42 -15.68
C ILE A 8 1.58 -9.71 -14.87
N ALA A 9 0.52 -10.45 -14.55
CA ALA A 9 0.64 -11.73 -13.86
C ALA A 9 1.45 -12.74 -14.71
N PHE A 10 1.16 -12.83 -16.01
CA PHE A 10 1.89 -13.69 -16.94
C PHE A 10 3.39 -13.35 -16.98
N LEU A 11 3.76 -12.07 -17.08
CA LEU A 11 5.16 -11.65 -17.09
C LEU A 11 5.90 -12.06 -15.80
N ALA A 12 5.28 -11.85 -14.64
CA ALA A 12 5.87 -12.27 -13.36
C ALA A 12 6.05 -13.79 -13.27
N PHE A 13 5.02 -14.55 -13.67
CA PHE A 13 5.03 -16.02 -13.68
C PHE A 13 6.01 -16.62 -14.68
N ALA A 14 6.10 -16.05 -15.89
CA ALA A 14 7.07 -16.45 -16.91
C ALA A 14 8.50 -16.16 -16.44
N MET A 15 8.73 -15.03 -15.74
CA MET A 15 10.03 -14.72 -15.16
C MET A 15 10.41 -15.71 -14.04
N TYR A 16 9.48 -16.12 -13.18
CA TYR A 16 9.73 -17.19 -12.20
C TYR A 16 10.16 -18.50 -12.88
N PHE A 17 9.42 -18.94 -13.91
CA PHE A 17 9.77 -20.15 -14.66
C PHE A 17 11.15 -20.04 -15.32
N LEU A 18 11.42 -18.92 -16.01
CA LEU A 18 12.69 -18.67 -16.69
C LEU A 18 13.87 -18.72 -15.70
N THR A 19 13.70 -18.10 -14.53
CA THR A 19 14.77 -18.03 -13.53
C THR A 19 15.05 -19.41 -12.91
N GLY A 20 14.00 -20.22 -12.68
CA GLY A 20 14.17 -21.61 -12.24
C GLY A 20 14.91 -22.46 -13.27
N ALA A 21 14.54 -22.33 -14.55
CA ALA A 21 15.23 -23.01 -15.63
C ALA A 21 16.70 -22.58 -15.76
N ALA A 22 16.98 -21.28 -15.73
CA ALA A 22 18.32 -20.72 -15.81
C ALA A 22 19.21 -21.12 -14.63
N CYS A 23 18.65 -21.22 -13.41
CA CYS A 23 19.41 -21.58 -12.22
C CYS A 23 20.01 -23.00 -12.32
N ILE A 24 19.26 -23.96 -12.86
CA ILE A 24 19.65 -25.38 -12.88
C ILE A 24 20.40 -25.77 -14.15
N VAL A 25 20.30 -25.01 -15.24
CA VAL A 25 20.83 -25.40 -16.55
C VAL A 25 22.31 -25.76 -16.53
N VAL A 26 23.14 -24.98 -15.81
CA VAL A 26 24.59 -25.25 -15.66
C VAL A 26 24.82 -26.54 -14.89
N GLY A 27 24.14 -26.72 -13.75
CA GLY A 27 24.24 -27.93 -12.94
C GLY A 27 23.85 -29.19 -13.71
N SER A 28 22.75 -29.13 -14.47
CA SER A 28 22.23 -30.26 -15.26
C SER A 28 23.11 -30.66 -16.45
N SER A 29 24.02 -29.78 -16.87
CA SER A 29 24.91 -29.99 -18.03
C SER A 29 26.40 -30.03 -17.65
N LEU A 30 26.72 -30.06 -16.34
CA LEU A 30 28.08 -30.02 -15.80
C LEU A 30 29.10 -30.92 -16.53
N PRO A 31 28.86 -32.23 -16.76
CA PRO A 31 29.82 -33.11 -17.42
C PRO A 31 30.12 -32.70 -18.87
N HIS A 32 29.19 -32.02 -19.52
CA HIS A 32 29.31 -31.60 -20.92
C HIS A 32 29.97 -30.22 -21.02
N LEU A 33 29.75 -29.35 -20.03
CA LEU A 33 30.46 -28.08 -19.90
C LEU A 33 31.95 -28.25 -19.58
N VAL A 34 32.32 -29.26 -18.78
CA VAL A 34 33.72 -29.69 -18.57
C VAL A 34 34.42 -29.97 -19.89
N LYS A 35 33.76 -30.73 -20.77
CA LYS A 35 34.27 -31.03 -22.11
C LYS A 35 34.29 -29.79 -23.01
N LEU A 36 33.24 -28.97 -22.98
CA LEU A 36 33.13 -27.77 -23.81
C LEU A 36 34.23 -26.75 -23.50
N TYR A 37 34.45 -26.44 -22.22
CA TYR A 37 35.48 -25.48 -21.80
C TYR A 37 36.88 -26.07 -21.68
N ASN A 38 37.01 -27.40 -21.79
CA ASN A 38 38.26 -28.14 -21.58
C ASN A 38 38.93 -27.79 -20.24
N MET A 39 38.15 -27.85 -19.16
CA MET A 39 38.53 -27.44 -17.81
C MET A 39 38.12 -28.49 -16.80
N ASP A 40 38.86 -28.57 -15.69
CA ASP A 40 38.56 -29.49 -14.59
C ASP A 40 37.16 -29.25 -14.01
N LEU A 41 36.52 -30.32 -13.53
CA LEU A 41 35.18 -30.27 -12.93
C LEU A 41 35.11 -29.22 -11.80
N GLU A 42 36.14 -29.16 -10.95
CA GLU A 42 36.23 -28.19 -9.86
C GLU A 42 36.12 -26.73 -10.34
N LYS A 43 36.71 -26.41 -11.49
CA LYS A 43 36.64 -25.06 -12.06
C LYS A 43 35.27 -24.79 -12.65
N VAL A 44 34.70 -25.74 -13.39
CA VAL A 44 33.38 -25.54 -14.04
C VAL A 44 32.26 -25.40 -13.01
N VAL A 45 32.35 -26.06 -11.85
CA VAL A 45 31.41 -25.88 -10.74
C VAL A 45 31.38 -24.44 -10.21
N LEU A 46 32.48 -23.68 -10.35
CA LEU A 46 32.52 -22.25 -9.94
C LEU A 46 31.60 -21.35 -10.77
N LEU A 47 31.11 -21.79 -11.93
CA LEU A 47 30.05 -21.08 -12.66
C LEU A 47 28.80 -20.93 -11.78
N GLY A 48 28.46 -21.94 -10.98
CA GLY A 48 27.36 -21.86 -10.01
C GLY A 48 27.62 -20.80 -8.92
N SER A 49 28.87 -20.70 -8.45
CA SER A 49 29.27 -19.67 -7.48
C SER A 49 29.22 -18.26 -8.07
N ALA A 50 29.65 -18.08 -9.33
CA ALA A 50 29.53 -16.81 -10.04
C ALA A 50 28.07 -16.37 -10.17
N TYR A 51 27.17 -17.31 -10.49
CA TYR A 51 25.73 -17.07 -10.52
C TYR A 51 25.18 -16.65 -9.15
N ALA A 52 25.52 -17.37 -8.07
CA ALA A 52 25.11 -16.98 -6.72
C ALA A 52 25.63 -15.59 -6.31
N MET A 53 26.87 -15.26 -6.67
CA MET A 53 27.47 -13.95 -6.41
C MET A 53 26.77 -12.82 -7.19
N GLY A 54 26.41 -13.07 -8.46
CA GLY A 54 25.61 -12.14 -9.26
C GLY A 54 24.28 -11.81 -8.60
N ARG A 55 23.57 -12.83 -8.10
CA ARG A 55 22.32 -12.65 -7.36
C ARG A 55 22.54 -11.76 -6.13
N LEU A 56 23.50 -12.12 -5.26
CA LEU A 56 23.76 -11.36 -4.04
C LEU A 56 24.13 -9.88 -4.32
N SER A 57 24.94 -9.63 -5.35
CA SER A 57 25.43 -8.28 -5.69
C SER A 57 24.31 -7.33 -6.11
N THR A 58 23.25 -7.84 -6.73
CA THR A 58 22.23 -7.00 -7.38
C THR A 58 21.07 -6.72 -6.45
N VAL A 59 20.70 -7.69 -5.62
CA VAL A 59 19.44 -7.67 -4.87
C VAL A 59 19.29 -6.40 -4.02
N TYR A 60 20.32 -5.92 -3.32
CA TYR A 60 20.25 -4.68 -2.55
C TYR A 60 19.95 -3.43 -3.41
N PHE A 61 20.47 -3.38 -4.64
CA PHE A 61 20.33 -2.23 -5.54
C PHE A 61 19.06 -2.30 -6.38
N THR A 62 18.60 -3.50 -6.74
CA THR A 62 17.40 -3.72 -7.55
C THR A 62 16.19 -3.02 -6.94
N GLY A 63 16.02 -3.09 -5.62
CA GLY A 63 14.92 -2.41 -4.91
C GLY A 63 14.87 -0.90 -5.20
N ARG A 64 16.02 -0.23 -5.19
CA ARG A 64 16.17 1.21 -5.51
C ARG A 64 16.09 1.49 -7.01
N MET A 65 16.57 0.58 -7.85
CA MET A 65 16.44 0.71 -9.30
C MET A 65 14.97 0.68 -9.74
N VAL A 66 14.15 -0.15 -9.09
CA VAL A 66 12.71 -0.18 -9.34
C VAL A 66 12.06 1.15 -8.97
N GLU A 67 12.46 1.77 -7.86
CA GLU A 67 11.98 3.09 -7.46
C GLU A 67 12.40 4.19 -8.47
N LYS A 68 13.61 4.11 -9.03
CA LYS A 68 14.16 5.13 -9.92
C LYS A 68 13.72 4.98 -11.38
N PHE A 69 13.67 3.76 -11.90
CA PHE A 69 13.48 3.48 -13.33
C PHE A 69 12.13 2.82 -13.64
N GLY A 70 11.40 2.37 -12.62
CA GLY A 70 10.13 1.64 -12.75
C GLY A 70 10.31 0.13 -12.94
N PRO A 71 9.32 -0.67 -12.53
CA PRO A 71 9.44 -2.13 -12.46
C PRO A 71 9.61 -2.80 -13.83
N MET A 72 8.95 -2.31 -14.89
CA MET A 72 9.04 -2.92 -16.22
C MET A 72 10.42 -2.76 -16.88
N LYS A 73 11.11 -1.63 -16.63
CA LYS A 73 12.48 -1.43 -17.15
C LYS A 73 13.48 -2.33 -16.43
N VAL A 74 13.31 -2.49 -15.12
CA VAL A 74 14.15 -3.40 -14.33
C VAL A 74 13.87 -4.86 -14.70
N LEU A 75 12.61 -5.23 -14.98
CA LEU A 75 12.26 -6.55 -15.52
C LEU A 75 12.97 -6.80 -16.85
N ALA A 76 12.87 -5.87 -17.80
CA ALA A 76 13.52 -6.00 -19.11
C ALA A 76 15.04 -6.16 -18.98
N GLY A 77 15.68 -5.35 -18.13
CA GLY A 77 17.10 -5.48 -17.83
C GLY A 77 17.45 -6.85 -17.27
N GLY A 78 16.70 -7.37 -16.29
CA GLY A 78 16.89 -8.70 -15.72
C GLY A 78 16.76 -9.81 -16.75
N VAL A 79 15.73 -9.76 -17.60
CA VAL A 79 15.48 -10.74 -18.67
C VAL A 79 16.61 -10.73 -19.70
N LEU A 80 17.12 -9.56 -20.07
CA LEU A 80 18.29 -9.43 -20.96
C LEU A 80 19.54 -10.09 -20.37
N MET A 81 19.78 -9.93 -19.06
CA MET A 81 20.92 -10.57 -18.40
C MET A 81 20.79 -12.11 -18.37
N VAL A 82 19.59 -12.64 -18.11
CA VAL A 82 19.34 -14.10 -18.22
C VAL A 82 19.48 -14.59 -19.68
N THR A 83 19.07 -13.77 -20.64
CA THR A 83 19.23 -14.09 -22.09
C THR A 83 20.71 -14.16 -22.45
N ALA A 84 21.51 -13.18 -22.02
CA ALA A 84 22.96 -13.17 -22.22
C ALA A 84 23.63 -14.39 -21.56
N PHE A 85 23.15 -14.80 -20.38
CA PHE A 85 23.60 -16.02 -19.71
C PHE A 85 23.30 -17.28 -20.52
N LEU A 86 22.03 -17.49 -20.91
CA LEU A 86 21.60 -18.68 -21.64
C LEU A 86 22.24 -18.78 -23.02
N PHE A 87 22.44 -17.66 -23.71
CA PHE A 87 23.10 -17.63 -25.00
C PHE A 87 24.63 -17.73 -24.87
N GLY A 88 25.21 -17.00 -23.92
CA GLY A 88 26.66 -16.82 -23.79
C GLY A 88 27.40 -18.07 -23.34
N ILE A 89 26.86 -18.82 -22.37
CA ILE A 89 27.49 -20.04 -21.84
C ILE A 89 27.80 -21.08 -22.94
N PRO A 90 26.83 -21.53 -23.75
CA PRO A 90 27.11 -22.54 -24.77
C PRO A 90 27.83 -22.00 -26.01
N THR A 91 27.72 -20.71 -26.31
CA THR A 91 28.19 -20.13 -27.58
C THR A 91 29.62 -19.60 -27.48
N ILE A 92 29.96 -18.96 -26.37
CA ILE A 92 31.29 -18.39 -26.15
C ILE A 92 32.10 -19.37 -25.32
N VAL A 93 32.88 -20.20 -26.02
CA VAL A 93 33.71 -21.27 -25.45
C VAL A 93 34.99 -20.69 -24.83
N ASN A 94 34.82 -19.81 -23.85
CA ASN A 94 35.87 -19.26 -23.00
C ASN A 94 35.39 -19.28 -21.55
N TYR A 95 36.13 -19.96 -20.66
CA TYR A 95 35.74 -20.16 -19.27
C TYR A 95 35.52 -18.84 -18.52
N TYR A 96 36.40 -17.85 -18.68
CA TYR A 96 36.28 -16.57 -17.99
C TYR A 96 35.10 -15.74 -18.50
N ALA A 97 34.83 -15.79 -19.82
CA ALA A 97 33.60 -15.22 -20.37
C ALA A 97 32.36 -15.94 -19.80
N GLY A 98 32.41 -17.27 -19.67
CA GLY A 98 31.38 -18.08 -19.03
C GLY A 98 31.11 -17.66 -17.58
N MET A 99 32.15 -17.35 -16.80
CA MET A 99 32.02 -16.80 -15.44
C MET A 99 31.29 -15.46 -15.43
N CYS A 100 31.62 -14.56 -16.37
CA CYS A 100 30.89 -13.29 -16.53
C CYS A 100 29.42 -13.52 -16.88
N PHE A 101 29.12 -14.42 -17.82
CA PHE A 101 27.74 -14.75 -18.18
C PHE A 101 26.98 -15.39 -17.02
N ALA A 102 27.59 -16.29 -16.26
CA ALA A 102 27.00 -16.88 -15.08
C ALA A 102 26.66 -15.81 -14.04
N PHE A 103 27.57 -14.86 -13.79
CA PHE A 103 27.30 -13.71 -12.94
C PHE A 103 26.10 -12.88 -13.44
N LEU A 104 26.00 -12.61 -14.74
CA LEU A 104 24.83 -11.92 -15.33
C LEU A 104 23.53 -12.71 -15.14
N GLY A 105 23.56 -14.04 -15.24
CA GLY A 105 22.40 -14.89 -14.93
C GLY A 105 21.92 -14.67 -13.49
N GLY A 106 22.87 -14.62 -12.55
CA GLY A 106 22.61 -14.29 -11.15
C GLY A 106 21.98 -12.92 -10.96
N VAL A 107 22.51 -11.89 -11.63
CA VAL A 107 21.96 -10.53 -11.64
C VAL A 107 20.49 -10.54 -12.08
N GLY A 108 20.18 -11.32 -13.13
CA GLY A 108 18.83 -11.53 -13.62
C GLY A 108 17.89 -12.16 -12.58
N MET A 109 18.37 -13.14 -11.81
CA MET A 109 17.61 -13.72 -10.68
C MET A 109 17.36 -12.68 -9.57
N GLY A 110 18.33 -11.82 -9.27
CA GLY A 110 18.14 -10.72 -8.33
C GLY A 110 17.06 -9.72 -8.77
N ALA A 111 16.91 -9.51 -10.08
CA ALA A 111 15.81 -8.75 -10.66
C ALA A 111 14.45 -9.44 -10.45
N GLN A 112 14.37 -10.75 -10.68
CA GLN A 112 13.16 -11.55 -10.42
C GLN A 112 12.72 -11.45 -8.95
N ASP A 113 13.66 -11.56 -8.00
CA ASP A 113 13.39 -11.56 -6.56
C ASP A 113 12.76 -10.25 -6.06
N THR A 114 12.98 -9.16 -6.80
CA THR A 114 12.46 -7.84 -6.44
C THR A 114 11.20 -7.48 -7.24
N VAL A 115 11.23 -7.70 -8.56
CA VAL A 115 10.18 -7.21 -9.45
C VAL A 115 8.95 -8.11 -9.42
N CYS A 116 9.10 -9.43 -9.39
CA CYS A 116 7.96 -10.34 -9.47
C CYS A 116 7.01 -10.22 -8.27
N PRO A 117 7.48 -10.12 -7.01
CA PRO A 117 6.61 -9.82 -5.88
C PRO A 117 5.85 -8.51 -6.03
N LEU A 118 6.53 -7.46 -6.51
CA LEU A 118 5.89 -6.18 -6.76
C LEU A 118 4.78 -6.29 -7.83
N LEU A 119 5.05 -6.95 -8.97
CA LEU A 119 4.05 -7.13 -10.02
C LEU A 119 2.85 -7.96 -9.56
N LEU A 120 3.10 -9.03 -8.78
CA LEU A 120 2.03 -9.87 -8.24
C LEU A 120 1.19 -9.12 -7.19
N SER A 121 1.79 -8.22 -6.41
CA SER A 121 1.07 -7.36 -5.47
C SER A 121 0.08 -6.41 -6.16
N MET A 122 0.38 -5.98 -7.39
CA MET A 122 -0.50 -5.10 -8.18
C MET A 122 -1.73 -5.83 -8.73
N VAL A 123 -1.63 -7.14 -8.99
CA VAL A 123 -2.67 -7.90 -9.70
C VAL A 123 -3.47 -8.85 -8.80
N ALA A 124 -2.87 -9.39 -7.74
CA ALA A 124 -3.45 -10.44 -6.90
C ALA A 124 -3.73 -9.96 -5.47
N LYS A 125 -4.41 -8.82 -5.31
CA LYS A 125 -4.66 -8.16 -4.01
C LYS A 125 -5.25 -9.08 -2.93
N GLU A 126 -6.27 -9.85 -3.28
CA GLU A 126 -6.98 -10.73 -2.33
C GLU A 126 -6.22 -12.00 -1.98
N ASN A 127 -5.34 -12.47 -2.89
CA ASN A 127 -4.57 -13.70 -2.72
C ASN A 127 -3.09 -13.48 -3.04
N TYR A 128 -2.51 -12.42 -2.47
CA TYR A 128 -1.13 -12.04 -2.77
C TYR A 128 -0.15 -13.13 -2.35
N ALA A 129 -0.31 -13.65 -1.12
CA ALA A 129 0.47 -14.77 -0.60
C ALA A 129 0.39 -16.01 -1.51
N GLY A 130 -0.83 -16.38 -1.91
CA GLY A 130 -1.04 -17.51 -2.83
C GLY A 130 -0.47 -17.26 -4.23
N SER A 131 -0.47 -16.03 -4.72
CA SER A 131 0.15 -15.71 -6.02
C SER A 131 1.68 -15.83 -5.99
N LEU A 132 2.34 -15.44 -4.90
CA LEU A 132 3.76 -15.67 -4.71
C LEU A 132 4.08 -17.17 -4.62
N SER A 133 3.22 -17.94 -3.96
CA SER A 133 3.35 -19.39 -3.87
C SER A 133 3.21 -20.07 -5.25
N ALA A 134 2.28 -19.60 -6.09
CA ALA A 134 2.18 -20.04 -7.48
C ALA A 134 3.43 -19.70 -8.29
N GLY A 135 4.04 -18.52 -8.05
CA GLY A 135 5.31 -18.14 -8.66
C GLY A 135 6.44 -19.11 -8.30
N GLN A 136 6.56 -19.50 -7.03
CA GLN A 136 7.53 -20.51 -6.60
C GLN A 136 7.27 -21.89 -7.21
N ALA A 137 6.01 -22.28 -7.38
CA ALA A 137 5.66 -23.52 -8.08
C ALA A 137 6.17 -23.50 -9.54
N LEU A 138 6.01 -22.37 -10.24
CA LEU A 138 6.50 -22.19 -11.61
C LEU A 138 8.03 -22.14 -11.69
N PHE A 139 8.69 -21.55 -10.70
CA PHE A 139 10.15 -21.63 -10.55
C PHE A 139 10.59 -23.10 -10.44
N GLY A 140 9.93 -23.88 -9.56
CA GLY A 140 10.17 -25.32 -9.43
C GLY A 140 9.91 -26.11 -10.72
N LEU A 141 8.87 -25.74 -11.49
CA LEU A 141 8.63 -26.34 -12.82
C LEU A 141 9.72 -26.01 -13.83
N GLY A 142 10.25 -24.79 -13.85
CA GLY A 142 11.39 -24.44 -14.71
C GLY A 142 12.66 -25.21 -14.34
N SER A 143 12.92 -25.31 -13.04
CA SER A 143 13.98 -26.12 -12.44
C SER A 143 13.88 -27.60 -12.83
N PHE A 144 12.66 -28.15 -12.93
CA PHE A 144 12.41 -29.52 -13.37
C PHE A 144 12.50 -29.69 -14.90
N ALA A 145 11.94 -28.75 -15.66
CA ALA A 145 11.88 -28.81 -17.12
C ALA A 145 13.27 -28.86 -17.76
N THR A 146 14.26 -28.24 -17.12
CA THR A 146 15.61 -28.09 -17.67
C THR A 146 16.42 -29.40 -17.72
N PRO A 147 16.61 -30.14 -16.61
CA PRO A 147 17.21 -31.48 -16.66
C PRO A 147 16.46 -32.45 -17.58
N PHE A 148 15.13 -32.36 -17.62
CA PHE A 148 14.31 -33.20 -18.49
C PHE A 148 14.58 -32.92 -19.98
N LEU A 149 14.65 -31.63 -20.36
CA LEU A 149 14.97 -31.21 -21.73
C LEU A 149 16.39 -31.64 -22.12
N VAL A 150 17.38 -31.44 -21.25
CA VAL A 150 18.76 -31.90 -21.47
C VAL A 150 18.79 -33.43 -21.67
N GLY A 151 18.07 -34.18 -20.83
CA GLY A 151 17.98 -35.63 -20.92
C GLY A 151 17.40 -36.12 -22.25
N ILE A 152 16.31 -35.51 -22.75
CA ILE A 152 15.70 -35.85 -24.05
C ILE A 152 16.68 -35.57 -25.21
N LEU A 153 17.37 -34.44 -25.17
CA LEU A 153 18.32 -34.10 -26.24
C LEU A 153 19.46 -35.11 -26.28
N LEU A 154 20.05 -35.42 -25.12
CA LEU A 154 21.14 -36.37 -25.02
C LEU A 154 20.72 -37.79 -25.41
N SER A 155 19.50 -38.24 -25.05
CA SER A 155 19.01 -39.57 -25.43
C SER A 155 18.78 -39.71 -26.94
N ASN A 156 18.49 -38.60 -27.64
CA ASN A 156 18.39 -38.55 -29.10
C ASN A 156 19.72 -38.19 -29.78
N SER A 157 20.85 -38.26 -29.07
CA SER A 157 22.19 -37.91 -29.56
C SER A 157 22.31 -36.45 -30.07
N LEU A 158 21.45 -35.56 -29.59
CA LEU A 158 21.51 -34.14 -29.88
C LEU A 158 22.43 -33.41 -28.87
N PRO A 159 23.15 -32.37 -29.31
CA PRO A 159 23.96 -31.55 -28.42
C PRO A 159 23.18 -30.92 -27.27
N PHE A 160 23.75 -30.98 -26.06
CA PHE A 160 23.12 -30.46 -24.84
C PHE A 160 22.82 -28.95 -24.90
N TYR A 161 23.60 -28.17 -25.65
CA TYR A 161 23.43 -26.73 -25.76
C TYR A 161 22.12 -26.31 -26.45
N TYR A 162 21.45 -27.21 -27.18
CA TYR A 162 20.10 -26.93 -27.69
C TYR A 162 19.09 -26.71 -26.56
N ALA A 163 19.31 -27.26 -25.36
CA ALA A 163 18.47 -26.97 -24.20
C ALA A 163 18.49 -25.48 -23.86
N TYR A 164 19.69 -24.87 -23.89
CA TYR A 164 19.87 -23.45 -23.61
C TYR A 164 19.13 -22.58 -24.64
N TYR A 165 19.26 -22.92 -25.93
CA TYR A 165 18.61 -22.17 -27.01
C TYR A 165 17.09 -22.33 -27.02
N ILE A 166 16.56 -23.50 -26.71
CA ILE A 166 15.10 -23.70 -26.56
C ILE A 166 14.57 -22.86 -25.39
N LEU A 167 15.31 -22.78 -24.28
CA LEU A 167 14.94 -21.94 -23.14
C LEU A 167 14.93 -20.44 -23.48
N LEU A 168 15.63 -19.98 -24.52
CA LEU A 168 15.59 -18.59 -24.98
C LEU A 168 14.22 -18.16 -25.55
N ILE A 169 13.32 -19.10 -25.86
CA ILE A 169 11.95 -18.76 -26.29
C ILE A 169 11.23 -17.96 -25.20
N VAL A 170 11.41 -18.33 -23.92
CA VAL A 170 10.74 -17.68 -22.80
C VAL A 170 11.15 -16.21 -22.61
N PRO A 171 12.44 -15.85 -22.51
CA PRO A 171 12.85 -14.44 -22.39
C PRO A 171 12.47 -13.62 -23.62
N VAL A 172 12.51 -14.18 -24.83
CA VAL A 172 12.07 -13.48 -26.05
C VAL A 172 10.58 -13.13 -25.96
N VAL A 173 9.73 -14.07 -25.55
CA VAL A 173 8.30 -13.82 -25.33
C VAL A 173 8.08 -12.74 -24.26
N ILE A 174 8.82 -12.81 -23.14
CA ILE A 174 8.73 -11.79 -22.09
C ILE A 174 9.09 -10.40 -22.63
N LEU A 175 10.21 -10.26 -23.36
CA LEU A 175 10.67 -8.99 -23.93
C LEU A 175 9.69 -8.41 -24.96
N ILE A 176 9.09 -9.26 -25.81
CA ILE A 176 8.06 -8.84 -26.77
C ILE A 176 6.83 -8.30 -26.05
N LEU A 177 6.46 -8.89 -24.91
CA LEU A 177 5.23 -8.55 -24.19
C LEU A 177 5.37 -7.34 -23.26
N ILE A 178 6.58 -7.00 -22.80
CA ILE A 178 6.84 -5.85 -21.90
C ILE A 178 6.29 -4.51 -22.45
N PRO A 179 6.54 -4.11 -23.71
CA PRO A 179 6.03 -2.84 -24.27
C PRO A 179 4.51 -2.69 -24.24
N PHE A 180 3.76 -3.80 -24.21
CA PHE A 180 2.31 -3.78 -24.16
C PHE A 180 1.76 -3.50 -22.75
N VAL A 181 2.63 -3.43 -21.74
CA VAL A 181 2.28 -3.08 -20.36
C VAL A 181 2.67 -1.63 -20.08
N LYS A 182 1.72 -0.70 -20.27
CA LYS A 182 1.82 0.67 -19.75
C LYS A 182 1.31 0.71 -18.31
N LEU A 183 2.23 0.92 -17.36
CA LEU A 183 1.92 1.32 -15.98
C LEU A 183 1.89 2.85 -15.95
N ASP A 184 0.78 3.46 -15.55
CA ASP A 184 0.67 4.92 -15.48
C ASP A 184 1.57 5.47 -14.35
N GLU A 185 2.20 6.64 -14.53
CA GLU A 185 3.06 7.24 -13.48
C GLU A 185 2.29 7.53 -12.18
N LYS A 186 0.97 7.79 -12.26
CA LYS A 186 0.09 7.87 -11.09
C LYS A 186 -0.11 6.51 -10.40
N GLU A 187 -0.10 5.39 -11.13
CA GLU A 187 -0.11 4.05 -10.51
C GLU A 187 1.23 3.74 -9.84
N ASN A 188 2.37 4.24 -10.30
CA ASN A 188 3.65 4.08 -9.59
C ASN A 188 3.67 4.79 -8.23
N SER A 189 3.00 5.94 -8.09
CA SER A 189 2.88 6.67 -6.82
C SER A 189 1.74 6.16 -5.92
N GLN A 190 0.59 5.75 -6.49
CA GLN A 190 -0.54 5.19 -5.72
C GLN A 190 -0.40 3.69 -5.40
N ALA A 191 0.29 2.90 -6.21
CA ALA A 191 0.58 1.49 -5.89
C ALA A 191 1.58 1.34 -4.73
N GLN A 192 2.23 2.44 -4.29
CA GLN A 192 3.05 2.47 -3.08
C GLN A 192 2.22 2.64 -1.79
N GLU A 193 0.98 3.15 -1.85
CA GLU A 193 0.23 3.53 -0.63
C GLU A 193 -1.00 2.67 -0.32
N GLU A 194 -1.57 1.93 -1.27
CA GLU A 194 -2.67 1.01 -1.00
C GLU A 194 -2.39 -0.35 -1.63
N ASN A 195 -2.86 -1.45 -1.02
CA ASN A 195 -3.40 -2.67 -1.69
C ASN A 195 -3.00 -4.04 -1.12
N VAL A 196 -2.21 -4.15 -0.05
CA VAL A 196 -2.01 -5.43 0.68
C VAL A 196 -2.30 -5.23 2.17
N LYS A 197 -3.07 -6.15 2.79
CA LYS A 197 -3.42 -6.08 4.22
C LYS A 197 -2.15 -5.96 5.07
N PRO A 198 -1.93 -4.87 5.82
CA PRO A 198 -0.70 -4.67 6.56
C PRO A 198 -0.56 -5.67 7.71
N LEU A 199 0.69 -5.97 8.07
CA LEU A 199 1.02 -6.71 9.28
C LEU A 199 1.65 -5.74 10.28
N TYR A 200 1.00 -5.54 11.42
CA TYR A 200 1.46 -4.58 12.43
C TYR A 200 2.56 -5.20 13.28
N VAL A 201 3.62 -4.44 13.55
CA VAL A 201 4.79 -4.88 14.33
C VAL A 201 4.90 -4.16 15.66
N LYS A 202 5.30 -4.86 16.72
CA LYS A 202 5.60 -4.28 18.05
C LYS A 202 6.94 -3.55 18.07
N ARG A 203 7.99 -4.18 17.50
CA ARG A 203 9.32 -3.59 17.32
C ARG A 203 9.85 -3.91 15.92
N SER A 204 9.97 -2.88 15.10
CA SER A 204 10.36 -3.03 13.68
C SER A 204 11.72 -3.73 13.51
N SER A 205 12.74 -3.31 14.26
CA SER A 205 14.09 -3.88 14.18
C SER A 205 14.12 -5.38 14.51
N VAL A 206 13.38 -5.78 15.56
CA VAL A 206 13.29 -7.19 15.98
C VAL A 206 12.58 -8.03 14.93
N ALA A 207 11.51 -7.50 14.33
CA ALA A 207 10.78 -8.19 13.27
C ALA A 207 11.64 -8.40 12.02
N TYR A 208 12.37 -7.38 11.57
CA TYR A 208 13.27 -7.50 10.41
C TYR A 208 14.45 -8.44 10.67
N ILE A 209 15.05 -8.40 11.88
CA ILE A 209 16.09 -9.35 12.27
C ILE A 209 15.52 -10.79 12.27
N ALA A 210 14.32 -10.99 12.83
CA ALA A 210 13.68 -12.30 12.83
C ALA A 210 13.41 -12.80 11.40
N ILE A 211 12.91 -11.95 10.49
CA ILE A 211 12.73 -12.29 9.06
C ILE A 211 14.06 -12.69 8.41
N PHE A 212 15.11 -11.91 8.66
CA PHE A 212 16.44 -12.18 8.12
C PHE A 212 16.95 -13.55 8.58
N VAL A 213 16.84 -13.84 9.88
CA VAL A 213 17.23 -15.13 10.47
C VAL A 213 16.38 -16.27 9.92
N VAL A 214 15.06 -16.13 9.86
CA VAL A 214 14.16 -17.15 9.28
C VAL A 214 14.53 -17.41 7.82
N CYS A 215 14.78 -16.37 7.03
CA CYS A 215 15.11 -16.52 5.61
C CYS A 215 16.46 -17.19 5.38
N ALA A 216 17.50 -16.76 6.10
CA ALA A 216 18.82 -17.38 6.02
C ALA A 216 18.78 -18.83 6.50
N ALA A 217 18.12 -19.11 7.64
CA ALA A 217 18.01 -20.46 8.16
C ALA A 217 17.20 -21.39 7.23
N TYR A 218 16.08 -20.91 6.69
CA TYR A 218 15.32 -21.63 5.68
C TYR A 218 16.15 -21.95 4.43
N SER A 219 16.88 -20.96 3.92
CA SER A 219 17.71 -21.14 2.72
C SER A 219 18.80 -22.18 3.00
N ALA A 220 19.40 -22.16 4.20
CA ALA A 220 20.36 -23.17 4.63
C ALA A 220 19.76 -24.58 4.66
N VAL A 221 18.51 -24.75 5.12
CA VAL A 221 17.80 -26.04 5.09
C VAL A 221 17.66 -26.54 3.65
N VAL A 222 17.07 -25.71 2.77
CA VAL A 222 16.78 -26.12 1.39
C VAL A 222 18.06 -26.43 0.62
N ASN A 223 19.11 -25.62 0.80
CA ASN A 223 20.41 -25.82 0.17
C ASN A 223 21.08 -27.11 0.69
N THR A 224 21.08 -27.35 2.01
CA THR A 224 21.64 -28.58 2.61
C THR A 224 20.92 -29.82 2.09
N LEU A 225 19.59 -29.82 2.07
CA LEU A 225 18.81 -30.94 1.55
C LEU A 225 19.06 -31.16 0.05
N GLY A 226 19.10 -30.07 -0.73
CA GLY A 226 19.39 -30.12 -2.16
C GLY A 226 20.77 -30.71 -2.48
N LEU A 227 21.78 -30.38 -1.69
CA LEU A 227 23.15 -30.87 -1.87
C LEU A 227 23.36 -32.30 -1.38
N TYR A 228 22.76 -32.66 -0.23
CA TYR A 228 23.18 -33.85 0.51
C TYR A 228 22.14 -34.97 0.60
N ILE A 229 20.88 -34.83 0.16
CA ILE A 229 19.90 -35.94 0.19
C ILE A 229 20.45 -37.19 -0.50
N SER A 230 20.95 -37.05 -1.74
CA SER A 230 21.48 -38.18 -2.51
C SER A 230 22.72 -38.78 -1.87
N SER A 231 23.68 -37.93 -1.47
CA SER A 231 24.93 -38.38 -0.84
C SER A 231 24.71 -39.00 0.54
N PHE A 232 23.75 -38.50 1.31
CA PHE A 232 23.34 -39.09 2.58
C PHE A 232 22.75 -40.49 2.38
N ALA A 233 21.84 -40.65 1.42
CA ALA A 233 21.21 -41.93 1.10
C ALA A 233 22.26 -42.96 0.65
N GLU A 234 23.20 -42.57 -0.21
CA GLU A 234 24.34 -43.42 -0.57
C GLU A 234 25.22 -43.78 0.64
N GLY A 235 25.48 -42.80 1.52
CA GLY A 235 26.27 -42.99 2.73
C GLY A 235 25.68 -43.98 3.74
N ILE A 236 24.36 -44.19 3.74
CA ILE A 236 23.68 -45.21 4.55
C ILE A 236 23.47 -46.55 3.79
N GLY A 237 24.05 -46.70 2.60
CA GLY A 237 24.05 -47.95 1.83
C GLY A 237 22.93 -48.09 0.79
N ILE A 238 22.21 -47.01 0.45
CA ILE A 238 21.18 -47.02 -0.60
C ILE A 238 21.85 -46.86 -1.98
N SER A 239 21.39 -47.63 -2.97
CA SER A 239 21.96 -47.58 -4.32
C SER A 239 21.87 -46.16 -4.93
N PRO A 240 22.85 -45.71 -5.72
CA PRO A 240 22.87 -44.37 -6.33
C PRO A 240 21.60 -44.02 -7.13
N ALA A 241 21.02 -45.00 -7.83
CA ALA A 241 19.79 -44.80 -8.60
C ALA A 241 18.59 -44.43 -7.70
N ILE A 242 18.44 -45.12 -6.57
CA ILE A 242 17.37 -44.86 -5.60
C ILE A 242 17.62 -43.52 -4.89
N SER A 243 18.88 -43.21 -4.55
CA SER A 243 19.29 -41.96 -3.91
C SER A 243 18.99 -40.73 -4.77
N ALA A 244 19.28 -40.77 -6.06
CA ALA A 244 18.92 -39.70 -6.99
C ALA A 244 17.40 -39.52 -7.13
N PHE A 245 16.63 -40.61 -7.05
CA PHE A 245 15.18 -40.57 -7.06
C PHE A 245 14.61 -39.92 -5.78
N MET A 246 15.27 -40.07 -4.63
CA MET A 246 14.84 -39.41 -3.38
C MET A 246 14.88 -37.88 -3.48
N LEU A 247 15.95 -37.31 -4.06
CA LEU A 247 16.03 -35.87 -4.31
C LEU A 247 14.94 -35.39 -5.28
N THR A 248 14.62 -36.22 -6.28
CA THR A 248 13.53 -35.94 -7.22
C THR A 248 12.18 -35.89 -6.49
N VAL A 249 11.92 -36.86 -5.60
CA VAL A 249 10.70 -36.93 -4.79
C VAL A 249 10.57 -35.72 -3.85
N TYR A 250 11.67 -35.28 -3.23
CA TYR A 250 11.71 -34.03 -2.45
C TYR A 250 11.29 -32.82 -3.29
N ASN A 251 11.87 -32.66 -4.49
CA ASN A 251 11.55 -31.55 -5.40
C ASN A 251 10.10 -31.59 -5.90
N ILE A 252 9.55 -32.77 -6.18
CA ILE A 252 8.13 -32.94 -6.51
C ILE A 252 7.27 -32.49 -5.33
N GLY A 253 7.63 -32.87 -4.11
CA GLY A 253 7.02 -32.38 -2.88
C GLY A 253 6.95 -30.86 -2.87
N CYS A 254 8.08 -30.18 -3.07
CA CYS A 254 8.16 -28.71 -3.11
C CYS A 254 7.18 -28.06 -4.11
N VAL A 255 7.08 -28.62 -5.33
CA VAL A 255 6.17 -28.12 -6.37
C VAL A 255 4.70 -28.34 -5.98
N CYS A 256 4.37 -29.55 -5.55
CA CYS A 256 3.01 -29.93 -5.14
C CYS A 256 2.53 -29.08 -3.95
N GLY A 257 3.38 -28.90 -2.94
CA GLY A 257 3.11 -28.05 -1.79
C GLY A 257 2.86 -26.60 -2.21
N SER A 258 3.73 -26.06 -3.07
CA SER A 258 3.58 -24.69 -3.59
C SER A 258 2.25 -24.47 -4.33
N PHE A 259 1.76 -25.45 -5.09
CA PHE A 259 0.44 -25.33 -5.74
C PHE A 259 -0.73 -25.45 -4.75
N LEU A 260 -0.68 -26.38 -3.79
CA LEU A 260 -1.77 -26.54 -2.82
C LEU A 260 -1.93 -25.28 -1.97
N PHE A 261 -0.81 -24.68 -1.54
CA PHE A 261 -0.84 -23.52 -0.66
C PHE A 261 -1.36 -22.25 -1.35
N VAL A 262 -1.49 -22.21 -2.68
CA VAL A 262 -2.23 -21.15 -3.39
C VAL A 262 -3.68 -21.02 -2.88
N VAL A 263 -4.30 -22.15 -2.51
CA VAL A 263 -5.67 -22.20 -1.99
C VAL A 263 -5.69 -22.04 -0.47
N VAL A 264 -4.76 -22.68 0.25
CA VAL A 264 -4.69 -22.63 1.72
C VAL A 264 -4.44 -21.20 2.21
N LEU A 265 -3.54 -20.46 1.55
CA LEU A 265 -3.19 -19.09 1.90
C LEU A 265 -4.35 -18.08 1.71
N LYS A 266 -5.46 -18.48 1.08
CA LYS A 266 -6.70 -17.67 1.05
C LYS A 266 -7.45 -17.68 2.38
N LYS A 267 -7.31 -18.76 3.16
CA LYS A 267 -8.14 -19.04 4.35
C LYS A 267 -7.36 -19.03 5.66
N VAL A 268 -6.04 -19.25 5.60
CA VAL A 268 -5.18 -19.41 6.78
C VAL A 268 -4.19 -18.24 6.86
N SER A 269 -3.89 -17.77 8.08
CA SER A 269 -2.93 -16.70 8.30
C SER A 269 -1.51 -17.14 7.92
N VAL A 270 -0.75 -16.23 7.31
CA VAL A 270 0.61 -16.49 6.81
C VAL A 270 1.58 -16.90 7.93
N GLN A 271 1.38 -16.40 9.15
CA GLN A 271 2.20 -16.73 10.32
C GLN A 271 2.00 -18.18 10.77
N LEU A 272 0.74 -18.66 10.74
CA LEU A 272 0.41 -20.03 11.13
C LEU A 272 0.93 -21.01 10.08
N VAL A 273 0.81 -20.66 8.79
CA VAL A 273 1.41 -21.45 7.69
C VAL A 273 2.92 -21.54 7.86
N LEU A 274 3.60 -20.43 8.16
CA LEU A 274 5.06 -20.41 8.35
C LEU A 274 5.48 -21.37 9.48
N LEU A 275 4.88 -21.23 10.67
CA LEU A 275 5.23 -22.04 11.83
C LEU A 275 4.87 -23.52 11.64
N GLY A 276 3.64 -23.80 11.19
CA GLY A 276 3.13 -25.16 11.01
C GLY A 276 3.99 -25.95 10.02
N ASN A 277 4.39 -25.32 8.91
CA ASN A 277 5.21 -25.98 7.89
C ASN A 277 6.66 -26.26 8.37
N PHE A 278 7.27 -25.34 9.14
CA PHE A 278 8.56 -25.65 9.77
C PHE A 278 8.47 -26.81 10.74
N VAL A 279 7.43 -26.86 11.58
CA VAL A 279 7.23 -27.97 12.52
C VAL A 279 7.02 -29.29 11.78
N LEU A 280 6.12 -29.33 10.79
CA LEU A 280 5.80 -30.56 10.06
C LEU A 280 7.00 -31.07 9.23
N SER A 281 7.76 -30.17 8.60
CA SER A 281 9.00 -30.54 7.89
C SER A 281 10.08 -31.04 8.85
N GLY A 282 10.25 -30.41 10.02
CA GLY A 282 11.19 -30.85 11.05
C GLY A 282 10.85 -32.23 11.60
N VAL A 283 9.56 -32.50 11.86
CA VAL A 283 9.09 -33.84 12.27
C VAL A 283 9.37 -34.88 11.20
N ALA A 284 9.12 -34.59 9.92
CA ALA A 284 9.40 -35.50 8.83
C ALA A 284 10.91 -35.86 8.75
N LEU A 285 11.80 -34.87 8.88
CA LEU A 285 13.24 -35.11 8.89
C LEU A 285 13.71 -35.85 10.14
N LEU A 286 13.13 -35.57 11.32
CA LEU A 286 13.42 -36.33 12.54
C LEU A 286 13.03 -37.81 12.39
N ILE A 287 11.85 -38.10 11.84
CA ILE A 287 11.41 -39.49 11.57
C ILE A 287 12.39 -40.19 10.61
N SER A 288 12.91 -39.47 9.60
CA SER A 288 13.89 -40.04 8.66
C SER A 288 15.20 -40.46 9.35
N MET A 289 15.58 -39.82 10.46
CA MET A 289 16.76 -40.22 11.23
C MET A 289 16.50 -41.39 12.17
N MET A 290 15.24 -41.61 12.58
CA MET A 290 14.87 -42.65 13.55
C MET A 290 14.55 -43.99 12.89
N VAL A 291 14.09 -43.98 11.64
CA VAL A 291 13.63 -45.17 10.93
C VAL A 291 14.46 -45.38 9.67
N ASN A 292 15.39 -46.34 9.73
CA ASN A 292 16.28 -46.66 8.62
C ASN A 292 15.61 -47.61 7.60
N ARG A 293 14.59 -47.10 6.90
CA ARG A 293 13.89 -47.82 5.81
C ARG A 293 13.75 -46.94 4.59
N VAL A 294 14.01 -47.50 3.41
CA VAL A 294 14.01 -46.79 2.12
C VAL A 294 12.65 -46.12 1.85
N GLU A 295 11.56 -46.82 2.14
CA GLU A 295 10.19 -46.32 1.96
C GLU A 295 9.92 -45.12 2.87
N THR A 296 10.44 -45.15 4.10
CA THR A 296 10.30 -44.04 5.05
C THR A 296 11.04 -42.80 4.57
N TYR A 297 12.24 -42.93 4.00
CA TYR A 297 12.97 -41.81 3.42
C TYR A 297 12.19 -41.13 2.30
N PHE A 298 11.59 -41.90 1.40
CA PHE A 298 10.76 -41.34 0.31
C PHE A 298 9.58 -40.53 0.85
N ILE A 299 8.84 -41.07 1.82
CA ILE A 299 7.70 -40.40 2.43
C ILE A 299 8.16 -39.14 3.16
N CYS A 300 9.19 -39.25 4.01
CA CYS A 300 9.70 -38.13 4.80
C CYS A 300 10.26 -37.01 3.93
N PHE A 301 11.03 -37.31 2.90
CA PHE A 301 11.57 -36.28 2.00
C PHE A 301 10.49 -35.65 1.12
N PHE A 302 9.49 -36.42 0.68
CA PHE A 302 8.32 -35.85 0.01
C PHE A 302 7.58 -34.87 0.92
N VAL A 303 7.29 -35.28 2.16
CA VAL A 303 6.57 -34.46 3.14
C VAL A 303 7.39 -33.23 3.54
N ALA A 304 8.70 -33.37 3.75
CA ALA A 304 9.59 -32.25 4.02
C ALA A 304 9.59 -31.25 2.86
N GLY A 305 9.77 -31.73 1.63
CA GLY A 305 9.71 -30.87 0.44
C GLY A 305 8.36 -30.17 0.30
N PHE A 306 7.26 -30.89 0.51
CA PHE A 306 5.90 -30.37 0.46
C PHE A 306 5.69 -29.16 1.38
N PHE A 307 6.14 -29.23 2.63
CA PHE A 307 5.98 -28.13 3.57
C PHE A 307 7.03 -27.03 3.40
N LEU A 308 8.26 -27.37 2.98
CA LEU A 308 9.32 -26.39 2.77
C LEU A 308 9.12 -25.56 1.49
N GLY A 309 8.60 -26.15 0.42
CA GLY A 309 8.51 -25.50 -0.90
C GLY A 309 7.76 -24.16 -0.94
N VAL A 310 6.77 -23.98 -0.06
CA VAL A 310 5.99 -22.74 0.05
C VAL A 310 6.67 -21.65 0.90
N LEU A 311 7.59 -22.01 1.79
CA LEU A 311 8.04 -21.12 2.87
C LEU A 311 8.73 -19.85 2.36
N PHE A 312 9.51 -19.92 1.29
CA PHE A 312 10.14 -18.71 0.72
C PHE A 312 9.09 -17.65 0.35
N SER A 313 8.01 -18.07 -0.33
CA SER A 313 6.91 -17.17 -0.70
C SER A 313 6.20 -16.57 0.52
N VAL A 314 6.06 -17.33 1.60
CA VAL A 314 5.45 -16.87 2.85
C VAL A 314 6.35 -15.88 3.58
N ILE A 315 7.67 -16.12 3.60
CA ILE A 315 8.66 -15.20 4.18
C ILE A 315 8.65 -13.87 3.43
N VAL A 316 8.69 -13.90 2.09
CA VAL A 316 8.57 -12.69 1.25
C VAL A 316 7.24 -11.99 1.50
N THR A 317 6.13 -12.73 1.62
CA THR A 317 4.82 -12.17 1.93
C THR A 317 4.82 -11.43 3.27
N ILE A 318 5.38 -12.04 4.32
CA ILE A 318 5.45 -11.43 5.65
C ILE A 318 6.32 -10.17 5.61
N ALA A 319 7.50 -10.25 4.99
CA ALA A 319 8.41 -9.12 4.86
C ALA A 319 7.78 -7.94 4.11
N THR A 320 7.09 -8.21 3.01
CA THR A 320 6.44 -7.17 2.19
C THR A 320 5.18 -6.58 2.84
N ARG A 321 4.57 -7.31 3.78
CA ARG A 321 3.44 -6.80 4.60
C ARG A 321 3.89 -5.98 5.82
N ILE A 322 5.16 -6.10 6.24
CA ILE A 322 5.78 -5.30 7.31
C ILE A 322 6.45 -4.08 6.67
N GLY A 323 6.09 -2.86 7.08
CA GLY A 323 6.71 -1.65 6.52
C GLY A 323 6.39 -1.41 5.04
N TYR A 324 5.13 -1.65 4.67
CA TYR A 324 4.52 -1.66 3.32
C TYR A 324 4.86 -0.50 2.36
N LYS A 325 5.50 0.59 2.82
CA LYS A 325 5.85 1.75 2.00
C LYS A 325 6.83 1.45 0.86
N ARG A 326 7.55 0.31 0.90
CA ARG A 326 8.54 -0.10 -0.12
C ARG A 326 8.61 -1.63 -0.31
N ILE A 327 7.61 -2.22 -0.98
CA ILE A 327 7.53 -3.67 -1.27
C ILE A 327 8.79 -4.19 -1.98
N SER A 328 9.33 -3.44 -2.94
CA SER A 328 10.56 -3.79 -3.67
C SER A 328 11.75 -3.91 -2.72
N VAL A 329 11.91 -2.95 -1.80
CA VAL A 329 12.99 -2.96 -0.81
C VAL A 329 12.84 -4.12 0.19
N ALA A 330 11.64 -4.37 0.70
CA ALA A 330 11.39 -5.49 1.61
C ALA A 330 11.66 -6.85 0.95
N SER A 331 11.22 -7.04 -0.30
CA SER A 331 11.50 -8.26 -1.08
C SER A 331 12.99 -8.44 -1.31
N SER A 332 13.70 -7.36 -1.64
CA SER A 332 15.16 -7.41 -1.82
C SER A 332 15.91 -7.76 -0.53
N LEU A 333 15.46 -7.30 0.63
CA LEU A 333 16.12 -7.62 1.89
C LEU A 333 16.04 -9.11 2.22
N VAL A 334 14.90 -9.74 1.96
CA VAL A 334 14.72 -11.20 2.08
C VAL A 334 15.64 -11.94 1.11
N ALA A 335 15.65 -11.53 -0.16
CA ALA A 335 16.51 -12.16 -1.16
C ALA A 335 18.01 -11.98 -0.86
N THR A 336 18.41 -10.90 -0.18
CA THR A 336 19.80 -10.71 0.27
C THR A 336 20.18 -11.74 1.34
N ALA A 337 19.29 -11.98 2.31
CA ALA A 337 19.50 -13.00 3.34
C ALA A 337 19.63 -14.40 2.72
N SER A 338 18.76 -14.72 1.75
CA SER A 338 18.79 -15.99 1.02
C SER A 338 20.08 -16.14 0.19
N GLY A 339 20.44 -15.13 -0.61
CA GLY A 339 21.66 -15.17 -1.42
C GLY A 339 22.94 -15.26 -0.58
N ALA A 340 22.99 -14.61 0.57
CA ALA A 340 24.11 -14.76 1.51
C ALA A 340 24.18 -16.19 2.05
N SER A 341 23.03 -16.75 2.46
CA SER A 341 22.96 -18.14 2.90
C SER A 341 23.41 -19.11 1.82
N ASP A 342 23.04 -18.90 0.56
CA ASP A 342 23.40 -19.81 -0.53
C ASP A 342 24.92 -19.90 -0.77
N ILE A 343 25.66 -18.85 -0.42
CA ILE A 343 27.13 -18.83 -0.47
C ILE A 343 27.73 -19.50 0.77
N PHE A 344 27.24 -19.16 1.96
CA PHE A 344 27.83 -19.61 3.22
C PHE A 344 27.45 -21.05 3.59
N THR A 345 26.25 -21.51 3.28
CA THR A 345 25.76 -22.84 3.65
C THR A 345 26.64 -23.95 3.09
N PRO A 346 26.99 -24.00 1.79
CA PRO A 346 27.87 -25.05 1.26
C PRO A 346 29.27 -25.05 1.91
N ILE A 347 29.80 -23.88 2.28
CA ILE A 347 31.09 -23.76 2.97
C ILE A 347 31.00 -24.36 4.37
N VAL A 348 30.00 -23.97 5.15
CA VAL A 348 29.80 -24.45 6.53
C VAL A 348 29.51 -25.95 6.54
N THR A 349 28.57 -26.40 5.71
CA THR A 349 28.20 -27.82 5.62
C THR A 349 29.35 -28.67 5.08
N GLY A 350 30.13 -28.17 4.12
CA GLY A 350 31.33 -28.85 3.62
C GLY A 350 32.36 -29.13 4.71
N ILE A 351 32.65 -28.14 5.58
CA ILE A 351 33.55 -28.31 6.72
C ILE A 351 32.98 -29.34 7.72
N VAL A 352 31.70 -29.21 8.06
CA VAL A 352 31.03 -30.09 9.04
C VAL A 352 30.98 -31.54 8.55
N VAL A 353 30.61 -31.75 7.28
CA VAL A 353 30.56 -33.09 6.66
C VAL A 353 31.95 -33.71 6.54
N SER A 354 32.97 -32.90 6.23
CA SER A 354 34.35 -33.39 6.16
C SER A 354 34.89 -33.84 7.53
N ALA A 355 34.47 -33.16 8.61
CA ALA A 355 34.93 -33.45 9.96
C ALA A 355 34.15 -34.58 10.65
N LEU A 356 32.83 -34.64 10.45
CA LEU A 356 31.92 -35.52 11.22
C LEU A 356 31.18 -36.56 10.37
N GLY A 357 31.42 -36.58 9.05
CA GLY A 357 30.79 -37.49 8.10
C GLY A 357 29.45 -37.01 7.55
N ILE A 358 28.99 -37.69 6.50
CA ILE A 358 27.80 -37.29 5.72
C ILE A 358 26.49 -37.39 6.51
N HIS A 359 26.40 -38.24 7.52
CA HIS A 359 25.20 -38.43 8.34
C HIS A 359 24.79 -37.17 9.12
N VAL A 360 25.72 -36.24 9.34
CA VAL A 360 25.46 -34.98 10.06
C VAL A 360 24.69 -33.97 9.19
N SER A 361 24.65 -34.14 7.86
CA SER A 361 23.97 -33.23 6.94
C SER A 361 22.48 -33.03 7.27
N ILE A 362 21.73 -34.12 7.53
CA ILE A 362 20.32 -34.03 7.93
C ILE A 362 20.17 -33.44 9.34
N GLY A 363 21.10 -33.75 10.24
CA GLY A 363 21.14 -33.13 11.58
C GLY A 363 21.32 -31.62 11.52
N TYR A 364 22.18 -31.12 10.62
CA TYR A 364 22.33 -29.69 10.36
C TYR A 364 21.03 -29.07 9.83
N ALA A 365 20.34 -29.73 8.89
CA ALA A 365 19.05 -29.25 8.38
C ALA A 365 18.00 -29.15 9.52
N ILE A 366 17.92 -30.14 10.41
CA ILE A 366 17.02 -30.11 11.57
C ILE A 366 17.37 -28.98 12.54
N LEU A 367 18.66 -28.75 12.80
CA LEU A 367 19.12 -27.63 13.62
C LEU A 367 18.68 -26.29 13.01
N MET A 368 18.85 -26.10 11.71
CA MET A 368 18.42 -24.87 11.02
C MET A 368 16.90 -24.71 11.00
N ILE A 369 16.13 -25.81 10.96
CA ILE A 369 14.66 -25.77 11.17
C ILE A 369 14.34 -25.32 12.59
N ALA A 370 15.03 -25.82 13.61
CA ALA A 370 14.81 -25.40 14.99
C ALA A 370 15.08 -23.89 15.19
N ILE A 371 16.16 -23.37 14.59
CA ILE A 371 16.45 -21.93 14.55
C ILE A 371 15.31 -21.17 13.84
N SER A 372 14.82 -21.70 12.72
CA SER A 372 13.70 -21.10 11.97
C SER A 372 12.41 -21.07 12.78
N ILE A 373 12.11 -22.11 13.55
CA ILE A 373 10.95 -22.18 14.46
C ILE A 373 11.07 -21.10 15.54
N LEU A 374 12.22 -21.00 16.22
CA LEU A 374 12.45 -20.01 17.27
C LEU A 374 12.30 -18.58 16.71
N ALA A 375 12.93 -18.29 15.57
CA ALA A 375 12.82 -16.99 14.92
C ALA A 375 11.39 -16.70 14.42
N THR A 376 10.65 -17.72 13.98
CA THR A 376 9.24 -17.60 13.61
C THR A 376 8.35 -17.31 14.82
N VAL A 377 8.62 -17.90 15.99
CA VAL A 377 7.91 -17.59 17.23
C VAL A 377 8.16 -16.15 17.64
N VAL A 378 9.42 -15.69 17.58
CA VAL A 378 9.76 -14.27 17.82
C VAL A 378 8.99 -13.36 16.85
N LEU A 379 8.95 -13.73 15.57
CA LEU A 379 8.19 -13.00 14.57
C LEU A 379 6.69 -12.99 14.90
N TRP A 380 6.10 -14.12 15.26
CA TRP A 380 4.68 -14.24 15.58
C TRP A 380 4.28 -13.42 16.81
N ILE A 381 5.09 -13.43 17.87
CA ILE A 381 4.85 -12.61 19.08
C ILE A 381 4.93 -11.10 18.75
N ASN A 382 5.78 -10.73 17.80
CA ASN A 382 6.00 -9.33 17.42
C ASN A 382 5.12 -8.85 16.26
N THR A 383 4.29 -9.71 15.66
CA THR A 383 3.45 -9.36 14.49
C THR A 383 1.98 -9.70 14.70
N THR A 384 1.07 -8.84 14.26
CA THR A 384 -0.39 -9.07 14.38
C THR A 384 -1.14 -8.58 13.15
N GLU A 385 -2.22 -9.30 12.81
CA GLU A 385 -3.20 -8.84 11.81
C GLU A 385 -4.32 -7.97 12.43
N LYS A 386 -4.54 -8.07 13.75
CA LYS A 386 -5.50 -7.23 14.50
C LYS A 386 -4.77 -6.02 15.09
N LYS A 387 -5.42 -4.84 15.16
CA LYS A 387 -4.92 -3.62 15.85
C LYS A 387 -4.87 -3.78 17.39
N ARG A 388 -4.30 -4.88 17.90
CA ARG A 388 -4.42 -5.34 19.30
C ARG A 388 -3.27 -4.86 20.21
N TRP A 389 -2.18 -4.34 19.66
CA TRP A 389 -0.94 -4.04 20.42
C TRP A 389 -0.55 -2.56 20.46
N MET A 390 -1.50 -1.64 20.26
CA MET A 390 -1.20 -0.21 20.37
C MET A 390 -1.58 0.30 21.76
N SER A 391 -0.58 0.51 22.60
CA SER A 391 -0.70 1.31 23.82
C SER A 391 -0.85 2.79 23.45
N ARG A 392 -1.70 3.54 24.17
CA ARG A 392 -1.98 4.97 23.93
C ARG A 392 -0.72 5.84 23.79
N LYS A 393 0.38 5.46 24.46
CA LYS A 393 1.69 6.15 24.41
C LYS A 393 2.56 5.78 23.20
N ASP A 394 2.35 4.60 22.60
CA ASP A 394 3.09 4.16 21.41
C ASP A 394 2.43 4.66 20.11
N ILE A 395 1.14 4.99 20.17
CA ILE A 395 0.39 5.71 19.12
C ILE A 395 1.04 7.07 18.83
N GLU A 396 1.46 7.80 19.88
CA GLU A 396 2.06 9.13 19.74
C GLU A 396 3.52 9.14 19.23
N ARG A 397 4.26 8.03 19.36
CA ARG A 397 5.68 7.93 18.96
C ARG A 397 5.93 7.19 17.65
N GLY A 398 5.04 6.27 17.26
CA GLY A 398 5.23 5.38 16.10
C GLY A 398 4.51 5.81 14.83
N GLU A 399 3.65 6.84 14.89
CA GLU A 399 3.14 7.50 13.70
C GLU A 399 4.29 8.24 13.02
N LEU A 400 4.94 7.57 12.06
CA LEU A 400 5.43 8.28 10.90
C LEU A 400 4.18 8.92 10.32
N LYS A 401 4.02 10.22 10.59
CA LYS A 401 3.29 11.16 9.77
C LYS A 401 2.77 10.44 8.50
N MET A 402 1.49 10.07 8.48
CA MET A 402 0.75 10.53 7.31
C MET A 402 1.18 11.98 7.14
N ALA A 403 1.37 12.47 5.94
CA ALA A 403 1.46 13.92 5.77
C ALA A 403 0.13 14.59 6.18
N ILE A 404 -0.46 14.27 7.34
CA ILE A 404 -0.96 15.24 8.29
C ILE A 404 0.20 16.24 8.47
N GLN A 405 0.22 17.22 7.57
CA GLN A 405 0.78 18.52 7.86
C GLN A 405 0.30 18.89 9.27
N SER A 406 1.20 19.45 10.08
CA SER A 406 0.99 19.69 11.51
C SER A 406 -0.46 20.09 11.82
N LYS A 407 -1.03 19.53 12.90
CA LYS A 407 -2.39 19.85 13.36
C LYS A 407 -2.63 21.37 13.40
N ASP A 408 -1.58 22.09 13.75
CA ASP A 408 -1.46 23.53 13.58
C ASP A 408 -0.71 23.82 12.26
N VAL A 409 -1.44 24.10 11.19
CA VAL A 409 -0.85 24.61 9.95
C VAL A 409 -0.55 26.09 10.21
N ILE A 410 0.62 26.36 10.80
CA ILE A 410 1.04 27.70 11.21
C ILE A 410 2.12 28.23 10.25
N ASN A 411 2.04 29.50 9.88
CA ASN A 411 3.02 30.19 9.06
C ASN A 411 4.29 30.57 9.86
N LYS A 412 5.30 31.16 9.22
CA LYS A 412 6.56 31.54 9.90
C LYS A 412 6.39 32.55 11.04
N ASN A 413 5.26 33.25 11.10
CA ASN A 413 4.96 34.30 12.06
C ASN A 413 4.11 33.82 13.24
N GLY A 414 3.84 32.51 13.36
CA GLY A 414 3.00 31.99 14.45
C GLY A 414 1.49 32.15 14.23
N GLN A 415 1.04 32.44 13.00
CA GLN A 415 -0.37 32.59 12.64
C GLN A 415 -0.87 31.39 11.85
N GLN A 416 -2.17 31.12 11.83
CA GLN A 416 -2.78 30.11 10.97
C GLN A 416 -2.45 30.38 9.49
N TYR A 417 -2.22 29.31 8.71
CA TYR A 417 -1.54 29.39 7.43
C TYR A 417 -2.36 30.07 6.33
N HIS A 418 -3.66 29.81 6.25
CA HIS A 418 -4.50 30.36 5.19
C HIS A 418 -5.13 31.70 5.60
N ILE A 419 -5.66 31.82 6.82
CA ILE A 419 -6.30 33.07 7.27
C ILE A 419 -5.32 34.10 7.83
N CYS A 420 -4.06 33.73 8.08
CA CYS A 420 -3.01 34.59 8.65
C CYS A 420 -3.42 35.29 9.96
N CYS A 421 -4.25 34.64 10.78
CA CYS A 421 -4.66 35.11 12.11
C CYS A 421 -4.01 34.28 13.21
N ALA A 422 -3.73 34.87 14.36
CA ALA A 422 -3.25 34.20 15.57
C ALA A 422 -4.35 34.11 16.64
N LYS A 423 -4.07 33.39 17.73
CA LYS A 423 -4.98 33.35 18.88
C LYS A 423 -5.09 34.75 19.50
N GLY A 424 -6.32 35.23 19.69
CA GLY A 424 -6.61 36.57 20.22
C GLY A 424 -6.88 37.64 19.15
N ASP A 425 -6.54 37.37 17.89
CA ASP A 425 -6.85 38.24 16.76
C ASP A 425 -8.34 38.25 16.40
N VAL A 426 -9.03 37.13 16.65
CA VAL A 426 -10.46 36.97 16.38
C VAL A 426 -11.30 36.86 17.65
N GLY A 427 -12.58 37.20 17.54
CA GLY A 427 -13.58 37.02 18.59
C GLY A 427 -14.09 35.58 18.70
N ARG A 428 -14.86 35.30 19.76
CA ARG A 428 -15.56 34.00 19.92
C ARG A 428 -16.62 33.81 18.84
N TYR A 429 -17.31 34.90 18.47
CA TYR A 429 -18.34 34.94 17.44
C TYR A 429 -17.75 35.45 16.12
N VAL A 430 -18.01 34.73 15.02
CA VAL A 430 -17.52 35.08 13.69
C VAL A 430 -18.63 35.04 12.64
N LEU A 431 -18.78 36.14 11.90
CA LEU A 431 -19.61 36.23 10.72
C LEU A 431 -18.82 35.76 9.49
N LEU A 432 -19.42 34.88 8.68
CA LEU A 432 -18.75 34.20 7.57
C LEU A 432 -19.42 34.51 6.22
N PRO A 433 -19.10 35.64 5.56
CA PRO A 433 -19.43 35.83 4.15
C PRO A 433 -18.58 34.92 3.25
N GLY A 434 -19.04 34.68 2.02
CA GLY A 434 -18.21 34.03 0.99
C GLY A 434 -17.16 34.98 0.42
N ASP A 435 -17.63 36.07 -0.19
CA ASP A 435 -16.81 37.08 -0.87
C ASP A 435 -15.97 37.94 0.12
N PRO A 436 -14.65 38.07 -0.07
CA PRO A 436 -13.78 38.97 0.68
C PRO A 436 -14.28 40.41 0.78
N PHE A 437 -14.85 40.96 -0.29
CA PHE A 437 -15.29 42.36 -0.31
C PHE A 437 -16.55 42.59 0.53
N ARG A 438 -17.33 41.53 0.78
CA ARG A 438 -18.47 41.61 1.69
C ARG A 438 -18.05 41.78 3.15
N THR A 439 -16.83 41.40 3.51
CA THR A 439 -16.30 41.60 4.87
C THR A 439 -16.19 43.08 5.22
N ASP A 440 -15.82 43.93 4.26
CA ASP A 440 -15.72 45.38 4.45
C ASP A 440 -17.08 46.02 4.72
N ILE A 441 -18.14 45.49 4.11
CA ILE A 441 -19.51 45.96 4.31
C ILE A 441 -19.98 45.56 5.71
N ILE A 442 -19.84 44.28 6.06
CA ILE A 442 -20.26 43.77 7.37
C ILE A 442 -19.47 44.42 8.51
N ALA A 443 -18.16 44.67 8.32
CA ALA A 443 -17.31 45.30 9.33
C ALA A 443 -17.80 46.70 9.74
N LYS A 444 -18.52 47.44 8.89
CA LYS A 444 -19.11 48.74 9.23
C LYS A 444 -20.20 48.65 10.30
N HIS A 445 -20.76 47.46 10.52
CA HIS A 445 -21.76 47.21 11.56
C HIS A 445 -21.11 46.82 12.90
N LEU A 446 -19.79 46.70 12.97
CA LEU A 446 -19.04 46.45 14.21
C LEU A 446 -18.47 47.77 14.74
N GLU A 447 -18.46 47.91 16.06
CA GLU A 447 -17.79 49.02 16.74
C GLU A 447 -16.26 48.82 16.69
N ASP A 448 -15.51 49.91 16.50
CA ASP A 448 -14.03 49.92 16.47
C ASP A 448 -13.38 48.85 15.57
N ALA A 449 -14.04 48.52 14.44
CA ALA A 449 -13.60 47.49 13.52
C ALA A 449 -12.22 47.80 12.92
N LYS A 450 -11.31 46.82 13.00
CA LYS A 450 -9.97 46.90 12.41
C LYS A 450 -9.73 45.72 11.48
N LEU A 451 -9.05 45.99 10.37
CA LEU A 451 -8.59 44.95 9.46
C LEU A 451 -7.44 44.22 10.14
N VAL A 452 -7.59 42.90 10.33
CA VAL A 452 -6.62 42.06 11.02
C VAL A 452 -5.69 41.37 10.02
N ALA A 453 -6.27 40.73 9.00
CA ALA A 453 -5.52 40.00 8.00
C ALA A 453 -6.28 39.97 6.67
N HIS A 454 -5.55 39.86 5.58
CA HIS A 454 -6.10 39.54 4.27
C HIS A 454 -5.10 38.66 3.51
N ASN A 455 -5.47 37.41 3.28
CA ASN A 455 -4.66 36.45 2.56
C ASN A 455 -5.55 35.59 1.66
N ARG A 456 -5.25 35.59 0.36
CA ARG A 456 -6.05 34.89 -0.67
C ARG A 456 -7.53 35.31 -0.60
N GLU A 457 -8.44 34.36 -0.43
CA GLU A 457 -9.88 34.57 -0.26
C GLU A 457 -10.31 34.85 1.19
N HIS A 458 -9.38 34.86 2.17
CA HIS A 458 -9.69 35.07 3.59
C HIS A 458 -9.30 36.47 4.03
N LYS A 459 -10.31 37.32 4.23
CA LYS A 459 -10.19 38.68 4.75
C LYS A 459 -10.89 38.75 6.09
N THR A 460 -10.15 39.13 7.13
CA THR A 460 -10.63 39.15 8.51
C THR A 460 -10.64 40.56 9.06
N TRP A 461 -11.81 40.98 9.53
CA TRP A 461 -12.01 42.17 10.35
C TRP A 461 -12.38 41.75 11.77
N THR A 462 -11.94 42.50 12.77
CA THR A 462 -12.34 42.31 14.16
C THR A 462 -12.73 43.65 14.77
N GLY A 463 -13.89 43.69 15.42
CA GLY A 463 -14.39 44.83 16.18
C GLY A 463 -15.17 44.33 17.40
N THR A 464 -16.15 45.10 17.85
CA THR A 464 -17.02 44.72 18.97
C THR A 464 -18.50 44.85 18.65
N LEU A 465 -19.30 43.99 19.29
CA LEU A 465 -20.75 44.15 19.44
C LEU A 465 -21.08 44.01 20.92
N ASN A 466 -21.82 44.96 21.49
CA ASN A 466 -22.14 45.01 22.92
C ASN A 466 -20.89 44.84 23.82
N GLY A 467 -19.77 45.46 23.42
CA GLY A 467 -18.47 45.37 24.10
C GLY A 467 -17.75 44.02 24.01
N VAL A 468 -18.31 43.03 23.30
CA VAL A 468 -17.69 41.70 23.10
C VAL A 468 -16.99 41.66 21.75
N LYS A 469 -15.78 41.09 21.71
CA LYS A 469 -14.99 40.94 20.48
C LYS A 469 -15.72 40.01 19.49
N VAL A 470 -15.97 40.52 18.28
CA VAL A 470 -16.62 39.80 17.17
C VAL A 470 -15.79 39.99 15.90
N SER A 471 -15.71 38.95 15.09
CA SER A 471 -14.96 39.00 13.83
C SER A 471 -15.85 38.75 12.61
N VAL A 472 -15.37 39.19 11.45
CA VAL A 472 -15.93 38.85 10.14
C VAL A 472 -14.81 38.27 9.31
N THR A 473 -14.96 37.04 8.81
CA THR A 473 -13.93 36.39 7.99
C THR A 473 -14.55 35.80 6.73
N SER A 474 -14.04 36.19 5.56
CA SER A 474 -14.50 35.57 4.31
C SER A 474 -14.02 34.13 4.18
N THR A 475 -14.91 33.30 3.65
CA THR A 475 -14.72 31.85 3.49
C THR A 475 -14.38 31.45 2.06
N GLY A 476 -14.34 32.40 1.13
CA GLY A 476 -14.18 32.12 -0.28
C GLY A 476 -15.43 31.52 -0.90
N MET A 477 -15.24 30.51 -1.75
CA MET A 477 -16.31 29.84 -2.46
C MET A 477 -16.12 28.33 -2.34
N GLY A 478 -17.20 27.64 -1.98
CA GLY A 478 -17.22 26.19 -1.87
C GLY A 478 -16.76 25.64 -0.52
N CYS A 479 -17.25 24.44 -0.22
CA CYS A 479 -16.98 23.75 1.03
C CYS A 479 -15.49 23.52 1.37
N PRO A 480 -14.56 23.29 0.43
CA PRO A 480 -13.15 23.12 0.76
C PRO A 480 -12.53 24.38 1.39
N SER A 481 -12.80 25.56 0.84
CA SER A 481 -12.24 26.84 1.36
C SER A 481 -12.93 27.24 2.66
N ALA A 482 -14.25 27.03 2.76
CA ALA A 482 -14.98 27.27 4.00
C ALA A 482 -14.46 26.41 5.16
N ALA A 483 -14.21 25.11 4.92
CA ALA A 483 -13.69 24.20 5.93
C ALA A 483 -12.31 24.64 6.46
N ILE A 484 -11.42 25.14 5.59
CA ILE A 484 -10.13 25.70 5.98
C ILE A 484 -10.32 26.89 6.92
N ALA A 485 -11.14 27.87 6.52
CA ALA A 485 -11.38 29.05 7.33
C ALA A 485 -11.93 28.69 8.72
N ILE A 486 -12.91 27.79 8.79
CA ILE A 486 -13.55 27.41 10.05
C ILE A 486 -12.56 26.69 10.98
N GLU A 487 -11.80 25.71 10.48
CA GLU A 487 -10.79 25.01 11.29
C GLU A 487 -9.76 25.99 11.86
N GLU A 488 -9.24 26.89 11.03
CA GLU A 488 -8.23 27.85 11.46
C GLU A 488 -8.81 28.90 12.44
N LEU A 489 -10.05 29.36 12.24
CA LEU A 489 -10.72 30.25 13.18
C LEU A 489 -10.97 29.59 14.53
N ILE A 490 -11.34 28.30 14.55
CA ILE A 490 -11.47 27.52 15.79
C ILE A 490 -10.12 27.46 16.52
N HIS A 491 -9.02 27.22 15.81
CA HIS A 491 -7.69 27.26 16.40
C HIS A 491 -7.30 28.65 16.95
N CYS A 492 -7.81 29.72 16.35
CA CYS A 492 -7.66 31.09 16.86
C CYS A 492 -8.56 31.41 18.08
N GLY A 493 -9.50 30.53 18.42
CA GLY A 493 -10.36 30.65 19.60
C GLY A 493 -11.82 31.00 19.32
N ALA A 494 -12.26 30.98 18.06
CA ALA A 494 -13.68 31.13 17.72
C ALA A 494 -14.46 29.85 18.05
N ASP A 495 -15.68 29.99 18.54
CA ASP A 495 -16.55 28.87 18.92
C ASP A 495 -17.98 28.98 18.35
N THR A 496 -18.32 30.12 17.74
CA THR A 496 -19.67 30.41 17.26
C THR A 496 -19.63 31.09 15.90
N PHE A 497 -20.29 30.51 14.92
CA PHE A 497 -20.21 30.95 13.52
C PHE A 497 -21.59 31.23 12.94
N ILE A 498 -21.73 32.33 12.19
CA ILE A 498 -22.93 32.58 11.39
C ILE A 498 -22.53 32.86 9.95
N ARG A 499 -22.92 31.98 9.03
CA ARG A 499 -22.77 32.26 7.59
C ARG A 499 -23.78 33.31 7.13
N VAL A 500 -23.28 34.32 6.43
CA VAL A 500 -24.08 35.42 5.88
C VAL A 500 -23.86 35.44 4.38
N GLY A 501 -24.83 34.97 3.60
CA GLY A 501 -24.61 34.68 2.19
C GLY A 501 -25.78 35.00 1.28
N THR A 502 -25.62 34.58 0.03
CA THR A 502 -26.64 34.65 -1.01
C THR A 502 -26.91 33.25 -1.52
N CYS A 503 -28.15 32.94 -1.85
CA CYS A 503 -28.55 31.63 -2.35
C CYS A 503 -29.51 31.72 -3.54
N GLY A 504 -29.58 30.63 -4.31
CA GLY A 504 -30.63 30.40 -5.28
C GLY A 504 -31.87 29.81 -4.62
N ARG A 505 -33.05 30.10 -5.18
CA ARG A 505 -34.33 29.47 -4.83
C ARG A 505 -34.39 28.05 -5.42
N VAL A 506 -35.08 27.12 -4.75
CA VAL A 506 -35.16 25.69 -5.15
C VAL A 506 -36.60 25.21 -5.22
N CYS A 507 -37.28 24.99 -4.08
CA CYS A 507 -38.66 24.51 -4.09
C CYS A 507 -39.68 25.65 -4.34
N PRO A 508 -40.93 25.37 -4.75
CA PRO A 508 -41.93 26.40 -5.06
C PRO A 508 -42.19 27.40 -3.92
N GLU A 509 -42.19 26.95 -2.67
CA GLU A 509 -42.37 27.79 -1.49
C GLU A 509 -41.24 28.82 -1.32
N SER A 510 -40.04 28.48 -1.80
CA SER A 510 -38.92 29.42 -1.82
C SER A 510 -39.09 30.54 -2.82
N TYR A 511 -40.12 30.56 -3.69
CA TYR A 511 -40.41 31.63 -4.67
C TYR A 511 -41.45 32.64 -4.22
N ASP A 512 -41.91 32.60 -2.97
CA ASP A 512 -42.72 33.68 -2.40
C ASP A 512 -41.92 35.01 -2.44
N GLU A 513 -42.46 36.00 -3.16
CA GLU A 513 -41.84 37.31 -3.36
C GLU A 513 -41.73 38.12 -2.05
N SER A 514 -42.54 37.79 -1.04
CA SER A 514 -42.47 38.41 0.27
C SER A 514 -41.28 37.91 1.10
N LEU A 515 -40.63 36.81 0.70
CA LEU A 515 -39.44 36.29 1.35
C LEU A 515 -38.18 36.95 0.78
N GLU A 516 -37.40 37.55 1.68
CA GLU A 516 -36.09 38.11 1.37
C GLU A 516 -34.99 37.04 1.36
N GLY A 517 -35.21 35.94 2.07
CA GLY A 517 -34.20 34.91 2.24
C GLY A 517 -34.66 33.74 3.11
N VAL A 518 -33.68 32.99 3.60
CA VAL A 518 -33.89 31.82 4.47
C VAL A 518 -32.82 31.73 5.57
N ILE A 519 -33.27 31.41 6.78
CA ILE A 519 -32.45 30.93 7.90
C ILE A 519 -32.32 29.42 7.74
N ILE A 520 -31.08 28.93 7.64
CA ILE A 520 -30.83 27.52 7.34
C ILE A 520 -30.85 26.70 8.63
N THR A 521 -31.73 25.70 8.70
CA THR A 521 -31.86 24.78 9.83
C THR A 521 -31.09 23.47 9.61
N GLY A 522 -30.80 23.13 8.36
CA GLY A 522 -29.97 22.00 7.97
C GLY A 522 -29.52 22.10 6.51
N ALA A 523 -28.53 21.30 6.12
CA ALA A 523 -27.99 21.32 4.76
C ALA A 523 -27.87 19.91 4.15
N VAL A 524 -28.32 19.77 2.91
CA VAL A 524 -28.00 18.63 2.05
C VAL A 524 -26.52 18.70 1.69
N ARG A 525 -25.81 17.63 1.99
CA ARG A 525 -24.39 17.43 1.70
C ARG A 525 -24.20 16.98 0.25
N ASP A 526 -24.54 17.84 -0.71
CA ASP A 526 -24.38 17.61 -2.16
C ASP A 526 -22.99 18.06 -2.67
N GLU A 527 -21.97 17.82 -1.86
CA GLU A 527 -20.60 18.29 -2.01
C GLU A 527 -19.61 17.20 -1.57
N GLY A 528 -18.34 17.33 -1.95
CA GLY A 528 -17.31 16.31 -1.76
C GLY A 528 -16.43 16.49 -0.52
N THR A 529 -16.51 17.61 0.19
CA THR A 529 -15.61 17.94 1.32
C THR A 529 -16.00 17.19 2.57
N THR A 530 -17.26 17.26 2.99
CA THR A 530 -17.67 16.77 4.32
C THR A 530 -17.63 15.26 4.43
N ILE A 531 -17.70 14.52 3.31
CA ILE A 531 -17.52 13.05 3.32
C ILE A 531 -16.11 12.63 3.73
N HIS A 532 -15.12 13.53 3.63
CA HIS A 532 -13.77 13.32 4.17
C HIS A 532 -13.68 13.59 5.68
N TYR A 533 -14.67 14.28 6.26
CA TYR A 533 -14.76 14.57 7.69
C TYR A 533 -15.56 13.51 8.45
N VAL A 534 -16.77 13.19 7.96
CA VAL A 534 -17.69 12.23 8.59
C VAL A 534 -18.51 11.46 7.55
N PRO A 535 -18.98 10.24 7.87
CA PRO A 535 -19.87 9.46 6.99
C PRO A 535 -21.09 10.27 6.52
N ILE A 536 -21.57 10.03 5.30
CA ILE A 536 -22.63 10.84 4.66
C ILE A 536 -23.96 10.82 5.43
N GLU A 537 -24.20 9.77 6.21
CA GLU A 537 -25.38 9.57 7.06
C GLU A 537 -25.42 10.53 8.25
N TYR A 538 -24.28 11.12 8.64
CA TYR A 538 -24.23 12.14 9.69
C TYR A 538 -24.84 13.45 9.15
N PRO A 539 -25.95 13.96 9.70
CA PRO A 539 -26.65 15.09 9.12
C PRO A 539 -25.89 16.41 9.36
N ALA A 540 -25.91 17.31 8.38
CA ALA A 540 -25.41 18.67 8.55
C ALA A 540 -26.55 19.55 9.11
N MET A 541 -26.55 19.78 10.42
CA MET A 541 -27.60 20.51 11.13
C MET A 541 -27.08 21.80 11.75
N ALA A 542 -27.89 22.85 11.73
CA ALA A 542 -27.60 24.09 12.43
C ALA A 542 -27.73 23.89 13.95
N ASP A 543 -26.97 24.69 14.71
CA ASP A 543 -27.17 24.81 16.15
C ASP A 543 -28.53 25.47 16.43
N ARG A 544 -29.29 24.87 17.36
CA ARG A 544 -30.64 25.33 17.68
C ARG A 544 -30.66 26.74 18.26
N TYR A 545 -29.71 27.08 19.12
CA TYR A 545 -29.67 28.39 19.79
C TYR A 545 -29.25 29.49 18.83
N VAL A 546 -28.29 29.21 17.93
CA VAL A 546 -27.92 30.16 16.86
C VAL A 546 -29.08 30.39 15.90
N THR A 547 -29.80 29.33 15.52
CA THR A 547 -30.98 29.42 14.66
C THR A 547 -32.09 30.25 15.31
N ASP A 548 -32.37 30.00 16.60
CA ASP A 548 -33.38 30.74 17.37
C ASP A 548 -33.02 32.22 17.52
N ALA A 549 -31.74 32.55 17.73
CA ALA A 549 -31.27 33.93 17.79
C ALA A 549 -31.49 34.66 16.44
N LEU A 550 -31.22 34.00 15.31
CA LEU A 550 -31.50 34.53 13.98
C LEU A 550 -33.00 34.75 13.76
N ALA A 551 -33.84 33.79 14.15
CA ALA A 551 -35.29 33.89 14.02
C ALA A 551 -35.87 35.04 14.86
N LYS A 552 -35.41 35.20 16.11
CA LYS A 552 -35.79 36.32 16.99
C LYS A 552 -35.33 37.67 16.45
N ALA A 553 -34.11 37.77 15.93
CA ALA A 553 -33.61 38.99 15.31
C ALA A 553 -34.43 39.37 14.06
N CYS A 554 -34.78 38.38 13.25
CA CYS A 554 -35.66 38.55 12.08
C CYS A 554 -37.05 39.07 12.50
N ALA A 555 -37.70 38.43 13.48
CA ALA A 555 -39.01 38.82 13.99
C ALA A 555 -39.01 40.24 14.60
N LYS A 556 -37.96 40.60 15.36
CA LYS A 556 -37.82 41.93 15.98
C LYS A 556 -37.73 43.06 14.95
N LYS A 557 -37.10 42.80 13.81
CA LYS A 557 -36.92 43.76 12.72
C LYS A 557 -38.11 43.79 11.74
N GLY A 558 -38.95 42.77 11.75
CA GLY A 558 -40.07 42.64 10.81
C GLY A 558 -39.64 42.21 9.39
N TYR A 559 -38.40 41.78 9.21
CA TYR A 559 -37.91 41.21 7.95
C TYR A 559 -38.46 39.80 7.76
N LYS A 560 -38.61 39.36 6.52
CA LYS A 560 -39.25 38.06 6.20
C LYS A 560 -38.24 37.06 5.66
N PHE A 561 -37.75 36.19 6.54
CA PHE A 561 -36.92 35.04 6.20
C PHE A 561 -37.66 33.75 6.56
N ALA A 562 -37.66 32.78 5.65
CA ALA A 562 -38.16 31.44 5.96
C ALA A 562 -37.14 30.68 6.82
N GLU A 563 -37.56 29.58 7.45
CA GLU A 563 -36.65 28.60 8.05
C GLU A 563 -36.67 27.33 7.19
N GLY A 564 -35.51 26.78 6.82
CA GLY A 564 -35.50 25.59 5.97
C GLY A 564 -34.14 24.98 5.65
N ILE A 565 -34.16 23.96 4.79
CA ILE A 565 -32.97 23.21 4.40
C ILE A 565 -32.31 23.85 3.18
N ALA A 566 -30.99 24.00 3.21
CA ALA A 566 -30.18 24.37 2.05
C ALA A 566 -29.61 23.13 1.34
N GLN A 567 -29.23 23.26 0.08
CA GLN A 567 -28.32 22.34 -0.61
C GLN A 567 -26.98 23.03 -0.79
N SER A 568 -25.92 22.41 -0.29
CA SER A 568 -24.53 22.84 -0.54
C SER A 568 -23.95 22.03 -1.68
N LYS A 569 -23.47 22.69 -2.74
CA LYS A 569 -22.94 22.04 -3.95
C LYS A 569 -21.55 22.56 -4.36
N ASP A 570 -20.79 21.72 -5.05
CA ASP A 570 -19.47 22.08 -5.60
C ASP A 570 -19.52 22.66 -7.02
N ALA A 571 -20.62 22.45 -7.75
CA ALA A 571 -20.73 22.79 -9.17
C ALA A 571 -21.75 23.90 -9.41
N PHE A 572 -21.29 25.14 -9.53
CA PHE A 572 -22.15 26.30 -9.83
C PHE A 572 -22.90 26.13 -11.16
N TYR A 573 -22.18 25.86 -12.25
CA TYR A 573 -22.79 25.66 -13.57
C TYR A 573 -23.57 24.35 -13.70
N GLY A 574 -23.36 23.39 -12.79
CA GLY A 574 -24.21 22.20 -12.71
C GLY A 574 -25.66 22.50 -12.34
N GLN A 575 -25.94 23.67 -11.74
CA GLN A 575 -27.28 24.20 -11.54
C GLN A 575 -27.71 25.12 -12.68
N HIS A 576 -26.84 26.02 -13.15
CA HIS A 576 -27.22 27.07 -14.09
C HIS A 576 -27.31 26.63 -15.55
N ASP A 577 -26.55 25.59 -15.93
CA ASP A 577 -26.56 25.01 -17.26
C ASP A 577 -26.38 23.48 -17.17
N PRO A 578 -27.35 22.76 -16.58
CA PRO A 578 -27.23 21.32 -16.34
C PRO A 578 -27.19 20.51 -17.64
N ASP A 579 -27.78 21.01 -18.73
CA ASP A 579 -27.90 20.30 -20.00
C ASP A 579 -26.57 20.22 -20.77
N SER A 580 -25.68 21.21 -20.61
CA SER A 580 -24.35 21.18 -21.23
C SER A 580 -23.36 20.28 -20.47
N MET A 581 -23.71 19.82 -19.27
CA MET A 581 -22.84 18.98 -18.46
C MET A 581 -22.87 17.51 -18.93
N PRO A 582 -21.72 16.82 -19.02
CA PRO A 582 -21.66 15.39 -19.37
C PRO A 582 -22.44 14.45 -18.43
N ASN A 583 -22.84 14.94 -17.25
CA ASN A 583 -23.58 14.20 -16.23
C ASN A 583 -25.00 14.78 -15.99
N SER A 584 -25.57 15.43 -17.00
CA SER A 584 -26.88 16.12 -16.96
C SER A 584 -27.99 15.27 -16.34
N GLY A 585 -28.07 13.99 -16.70
CA GLY A 585 -29.09 13.07 -16.17
C GLY A 585 -29.08 12.97 -14.63
N ARG A 586 -27.88 12.93 -14.01
CA ARG A 586 -27.77 12.92 -12.54
C ARG A 586 -28.12 14.27 -11.94
N LEU A 587 -27.76 15.38 -12.59
CA LEU A 587 -28.04 16.73 -12.10
C LEU A 587 -29.55 16.98 -12.04
N HIS A 588 -30.27 16.68 -13.12
CA HIS A 588 -31.74 16.77 -13.17
C HIS A 588 -32.40 15.87 -12.15
N GLN A 589 -31.97 14.60 -12.05
CA GLN A 589 -32.53 13.66 -11.06
C GLN A 589 -32.40 14.17 -9.62
N ARG A 590 -31.22 14.70 -9.25
CA ARG A 590 -30.99 15.26 -7.90
C ARG A 590 -31.77 16.54 -7.68
N TRP A 591 -31.81 17.43 -8.67
CA TRP A 591 -32.57 18.68 -8.57
C TRP A 591 -34.05 18.43 -8.29
N THR A 592 -34.68 17.53 -9.05
CA THR A 592 -36.07 17.12 -8.81
C THR A 592 -36.26 16.51 -7.41
N ALA A 593 -35.27 15.78 -6.89
CA ALA A 593 -35.33 15.27 -5.53
C ALA A 593 -35.31 16.42 -4.50
N TRP A 594 -34.45 17.43 -4.67
CA TRP A 594 -34.36 18.59 -3.80
C TRP A 594 -35.64 19.43 -3.78
N GLU A 595 -36.23 19.68 -4.94
CA GLU A 595 -37.53 20.37 -5.06
C GLU A 595 -38.63 19.61 -4.29
N LYS A 596 -38.74 18.30 -4.52
CA LYS A 596 -39.74 17.44 -3.85
C LYS A 596 -39.49 17.26 -2.35
N SER A 597 -38.24 17.40 -1.91
CA SER A 597 -37.84 17.35 -0.50
C SER A 597 -37.93 18.71 0.21
N ARG A 598 -38.49 19.75 -0.44
CA ARG A 598 -38.65 21.10 0.13
C ARG A 598 -37.31 21.73 0.57
N VAL A 599 -36.26 21.50 -0.20
CA VAL A 599 -35.04 22.29 -0.07
C VAL A 599 -35.38 23.73 -0.47
N MET A 600 -35.10 24.69 0.41
CA MET A 600 -35.46 26.10 0.23
C MET A 600 -34.40 26.89 -0.53
N ALA A 601 -33.14 26.52 -0.38
CA ALA A 601 -32.01 27.27 -0.91
C ALA A 601 -30.94 26.37 -1.54
N SER A 602 -30.24 26.90 -2.53
CA SER A 602 -29.02 26.30 -3.10
C SER A 602 -27.84 27.27 -2.93
N GLU A 603 -26.80 26.82 -2.25
CA GLU A 603 -25.57 27.55 -1.92
C GLU A 603 -24.37 26.58 -1.95
N MET A 604 -23.19 26.96 -1.44
CA MET A 604 -21.97 26.17 -1.67
C MET A 604 -21.15 25.84 -0.40
N GLU A 605 -21.58 26.19 0.82
CA GLU A 605 -20.68 26.16 1.99
C GLU A 605 -21.32 25.69 3.29
N THR A 606 -22.64 25.80 3.45
CA THR A 606 -23.33 25.60 4.75
C THR A 606 -23.17 24.18 5.29
N ALA A 607 -23.12 23.17 4.42
CA ALA A 607 -22.85 21.79 4.82
C ALA A 607 -21.48 21.66 5.51
N ALA A 608 -20.42 22.26 4.94
CA ALA A 608 -19.11 22.27 5.57
C ALA A 608 -19.12 23.02 6.90
N LEU A 609 -19.81 24.16 6.95
CA LEU A 609 -19.99 24.92 8.19
C LEU A 609 -20.58 24.05 9.31
N PHE A 610 -21.73 23.45 9.07
CA PHE A 610 -22.42 22.68 10.10
C PHE A 610 -21.65 21.42 10.51
N ILE A 611 -21.05 20.71 9.55
CA ILE A 611 -20.28 19.51 9.83
C ILE A 611 -19.02 19.84 10.64
N VAL A 612 -18.19 20.79 10.15
CA VAL A 612 -16.92 21.12 10.81
C VAL A 612 -17.17 21.70 12.20
N SER A 613 -18.12 22.63 12.36
CA SER A 613 -18.43 23.19 13.67
C SER A 613 -18.93 22.11 14.64
N SER A 614 -19.87 21.26 14.21
CA SER A 614 -20.46 20.23 15.07
C SER A 614 -19.41 19.23 15.60
N ILE A 615 -18.55 18.69 14.73
CA ILE A 615 -17.52 17.72 15.16
C ILE A 615 -16.40 18.35 16.00
N ARG A 616 -16.27 19.68 15.96
CA ARG A 616 -15.31 20.45 16.77
C ARG A 616 -15.92 21.00 18.05
N GLY A 617 -17.22 20.78 18.30
CA GLY A 617 -17.92 21.31 19.47
C GLY A 617 -18.20 22.81 19.41
N ALA A 618 -18.16 23.41 18.20
CA ALA A 618 -18.55 24.79 17.95
C ALA A 618 -20.02 24.87 17.51
N ARG A 619 -20.64 26.03 17.72
CA ARG A 619 -22.02 26.32 17.30
C ARG A 619 -22.02 27.01 15.94
N ALA A 620 -22.97 26.67 15.08
CA ALA A 620 -23.08 27.30 13.78
C ALA A 620 -24.52 27.51 13.33
N GLY A 621 -24.78 28.65 12.69
CA GLY A 621 -26.01 28.94 11.98
C GLY A 621 -25.72 29.59 10.63
N ALA A 622 -26.76 29.75 9.81
CA ALA A 622 -26.61 30.42 8.52
C ALA A 622 -27.89 31.18 8.15
N ILE A 623 -27.70 32.33 7.52
CA ILE A 623 -28.76 33.14 6.94
C ILE A 623 -28.36 33.56 5.53
N MET A 624 -29.27 33.39 4.59
CA MET A 624 -29.03 33.62 3.17
C MET A 624 -30.09 34.53 2.58
N ALA A 625 -29.67 35.53 1.82
CA ALA A 625 -30.56 36.34 0.99
C ALA A 625 -30.81 35.68 -0.37
N TYR A 626 -32.02 35.77 -0.88
CA TYR A 626 -32.31 35.39 -2.27
C TYR A 626 -31.84 36.49 -3.23
N GLY A 627 -31.00 36.12 -4.21
CA GLY A 627 -30.46 37.07 -5.19
C GLY A 627 -29.21 37.78 -4.69
N SER A 628 -29.33 39.03 -4.23
CA SER A 628 -28.20 39.85 -3.75
C SER A 628 -28.20 40.00 -2.23
N MET A 629 -27.01 40.11 -1.64
CA MET A 629 -26.90 40.36 -0.21
C MET A 629 -27.43 41.76 0.11
N ASN A 630 -28.35 41.86 1.07
CA ASN A 630 -28.95 43.12 1.50
C ASN A 630 -28.50 43.47 2.93
N ASP A 631 -28.65 44.74 3.32
CA ASP A 631 -28.30 45.21 4.66
C ASP A 631 -29.12 44.49 5.75
N HIS A 632 -30.35 44.10 5.44
CA HIS A 632 -31.22 43.36 6.37
C HIS A 632 -30.59 42.04 6.84
N THR A 633 -29.97 41.27 5.93
CA THR A 633 -29.30 40.00 6.27
C THR A 633 -28.14 40.22 7.23
N ILE A 634 -27.38 41.31 7.02
CA ILE A 634 -26.24 41.69 7.87
C ILE A 634 -26.75 42.13 9.25
N GLU A 635 -27.77 43.00 9.29
CA GLU A 635 -28.38 43.47 10.53
C GLU A 635 -28.92 42.31 11.38
N ILE A 636 -29.62 41.36 10.77
CA ILE A 636 -30.14 40.17 11.47
C ILE A 636 -28.98 39.36 12.05
N ALA A 637 -27.91 39.13 11.30
CA ALA A 637 -26.77 38.36 11.77
C ALA A 637 -26.05 39.05 12.94
N CYS A 638 -25.86 40.38 12.87
CA CYS A 638 -25.29 41.16 13.97
C CYS A 638 -26.21 41.16 15.21
N ASP A 639 -27.52 41.32 15.04
CA ASP A 639 -28.47 41.31 16.17
C ASP A 639 -28.61 39.91 16.77
N ALA A 640 -28.51 38.84 15.98
CA ALA A 640 -28.45 37.48 16.48
C ALA A 640 -27.20 37.24 17.34
N ILE A 641 -26.03 37.78 16.95
CA ILE A 641 -24.84 37.73 17.80
C ILE A 641 -25.05 38.48 19.11
N LYS A 642 -25.71 39.65 19.10
CA LYS A 642 -26.03 40.37 20.35
C LYS A 642 -26.92 39.54 21.28
N ILE A 643 -27.93 38.87 20.74
CA ILE A 643 -28.80 37.94 21.49
C ILE A 643 -27.98 36.77 22.06
N LEU A 644 -27.08 36.19 21.27
CA LEU A 644 -26.21 35.10 21.74
C LEU A 644 -25.26 35.55 22.85
N ILE A 645 -24.69 36.75 22.74
CA ILE A 645 -23.84 37.36 23.78
C ILE A 645 -24.61 37.50 25.09
N GLU A 646 -25.86 37.96 25.04
CA GLU A 646 -26.71 38.09 26.23
C GLU A 646 -27.02 36.72 26.84
N ASN A 647 -27.46 35.76 26.03
CA ASN A 647 -27.75 34.40 26.49
C ASN A 647 -26.52 33.69 27.07
N ASP A 648 -25.35 33.85 26.47
CA ASP A 648 -24.13 33.19 26.95
C ASP A 648 -23.65 33.79 28.28
N LYS A 649 -23.86 35.11 28.50
CA LYS A 649 -23.58 35.75 29.80
C LYS A 649 -24.51 35.28 30.92
N GLU A 650 -25.74 34.87 30.60
CA GLU A 650 -26.69 34.34 31.59
C GLU A 650 -26.39 32.88 31.98
N ASN A 651 -25.63 32.16 31.14
CA ASN A 651 -25.29 30.74 31.34
C ASN A 651 -23.85 30.52 31.86
N GLU A 652 -23.02 31.57 31.91
CA GLU A 652 -21.71 31.62 32.59
C GLU A 652 -21.87 31.99 34.07
#